data_AF-A0A7C5LR33-F1
#
_entry.id   AF-A0A7C5LR33-F1
#
_cell.length_a   1.000
_cell.length_b   1.000
_cell.length_c   1.000
_cell.angle_alpha   90.00
_cell.angle_beta   90.00
_cell.angle_gamma   90.00
#
_symmetry.space_group_name_H-M   'P 1'
#
loop_
_entity.id
_entity.type
_entity.pdbx_description
1 polymer ?
#
loop_
_entity_poly.entity_id
_entity_poly.type
_entity_poly.pdbx_seq_one_letter_code
_entity_poly.pdbx_strand_id
1 'polypeptide(L)'
;MSWIDMAVFVGFIVSVITIGLWKSTGEETHSDHGARDYFLAGRGLMWWLIGFSLIAANISTEQFVGMSGQAADWLGMAIASYEWMAAITLVVVAFVFLPTFLKSGIYTIPEFLEYRYNVFARTIMAICTMIILVGVPTASVIFSGAKVISVFFQGTTLLGLDLGNITVACWIIGIMAAVYVFAGGLKACAWADLIQGAALIIGGAVVLCLALRHLGSADPAALAATAASPEVTAEKLAHASSWSRFWMLNDAPLPAGKLHMVRPATDPAIPWTALVIGLWIPNFFYWGLNQYITQRTLGSKSLADGQKGVVFAAFLKLLIPFVVVIPGILAYNLFREDLRNEAVRKNAPIMAEYDAKADKVFLFHRDFVKAAPEKALEIARYNAAKLGVAVTQLPSDPEGLAKFNDNLVAQARLQNKPVSKSLDGYDYDAAFPTILRRLLPQGKAANGLAGFVLAAIFGAVVSSLAAMLNSASTIATMDIYHKLRKHASQYELVTAGRVCTVVFVLIAIVIAPQLGNPQFGGIFTFIQEFQGFISPGILAIFLFGLLVHRAPRIVGTVGLVLNPILYAAFKWFVPGVKNWAFLDRMALCFGIVLVVLTIITLLKPLPQPVDLPVNPAMDITQSKGAKRFGLVVVALTVALYIIFW
;
A
#
# COMPACT_ATOMS: atom_id res chain seq x y z
N MET A 1 16.02 -22.55 -7.11
CA MET A 1 14.74 -23.29 -7.18
C MET A 1 14.97 -24.67 -7.75
N SER A 2 14.17 -25.66 -7.35
CA SER A 2 14.20 -26.98 -8.01
C SER A 2 13.59 -26.89 -9.41
N TRP A 3 13.82 -27.91 -10.24
CA TRP A 3 13.14 -28.06 -11.52
C TRP A 3 11.60 -28.09 -11.36
N ILE A 4 11.09 -28.78 -10.34
CA ILE A 4 9.64 -28.90 -10.09
C ILE A 4 9.03 -27.53 -9.77
N ASP A 5 9.69 -26.74 -8.92
CA ASP A 5 9.23 -25.38 -8.62
C ASP A 5 9.27 -24.48 -9.86
N MET A 6 10.30 -24.62 -10.69
CA MET A 6 10.41 -23.86 -11.93
C MET A 6 9.29 -24.22 -12.91
N ALA A 7 9.00 -25.51 -13.08
CA ALA A 7 7.92 -26.01 -13.92
C ALA A 7 6.55 -25.52 -13.44
N VAL A 8 6.27 -25.59 -12.13
CA VAL A 8 5.03 -25.05 -11.55
C VAL A 8 4.94 -23.53 -11.73
N PHE A 9 6.03 -22.82 -11.49
CA PHE A 9 6.09 -21.37 -11.65
C PHE A 9 5.78 -20.94 -13.10
N VAL A 10 6.51 -21.48 -14.07
CA VAL A 10 6.32 -21.17 -15.49
C VAL A 10 4.94 -21.62 -15.96
N GLY A 11 4.51 -22.83 -15.59
CA GLY A 11 3.20 -23.37 -15.94
C GLY A 11 2.05 -22.50 -15.43
N PHE A 12 2.15 -21.98 -14.21
CA PHE A 12 1.18 -21.04 -13.65
C PHE A 12 1.13 -19.73 -14.44
N ILE A 13 2.28 -19.11 -14.69
CA ILE A 13 2.35 -17.84 -15.44
C ILE A 13 1.78 -18.00 -16.86
N VAL A 14 2.17 -19.06 -17.57
CA VAL A 14 1.67 -19.37 -18.92
C VAL A 14 0.17 -19.60 -18.89
N SER A 15 -0.35 -20.32 -17.89
CA SER A 15 -1.78 -20.59 -17.76
C SER A 15 -2.58 -19.32 -17.52
N VAL A 16 -2.12 -18.43 -16.65
CA VAL A 16 -2.77 -17.13 -16.38
C VAL A 16 -2.79 -16.27 -17.64
N ILE A 17 -1.66 -16.15 -18.34
CA ILE A 17 -1.57 -15.38 -19.60
C ILE A 17 -2.51 -15.97 -20.65
N THR A 18 -2.46 -17.29 -20.84
CA THR A 18 -3.27 -17.99 -21.86
C THR A 18 -4.77 -17.82 -21.60
N ILE A 19 -5.21 -18.02 -20.35
CA ILE A 19 -6.63 -17.85 -19.98
C ILE A 19 -7.05 -16.38 -20.13
N GLY A 20 -6.21 -15.44 -19.69
CA GLY A 20 -6.47 -14.01 -19.85
C GLY A 20 -6.67 -13.60 -21.30
N LEU A 21 -5.75 -14.03 -22.18
CA LEU A 21 -5.82 -13.75 -23.63
C LEU A 21 -7.01 -14.46 -24.30
N TRP A 22 -7.28 -15.71 -23.94
CA TRP A 22 -8.41 -16.47 -24.49
C TRP A 22 -9.75 -15.81 -24.13
N LYS A 23 -9.93 -15.38 -22.88
CA LYS A 23 -11.15 -14.71 -22.42
C LYS A 23 -11.30 -13.27 -22.91
N SER A 24 -10.25 -12.68 -23.49
CA SER A 24 -10.34 -11.40 -24.21
C SER A 24 -10.62 -11.54 -25.71
N THR A 25 -10.66 -12.75 -26.29
CA THR A 25 -11.00 -12.92 -27.71
C THR A 25 -12.47 -12.52 -27.99
N GLY A 26 -12.70 -11.78 -29.08
CA GLY A 26 -14.02 -11.26 -29.48
C GLY A 26 -14.22 -9.74 -29.32
N GLU A 27 -13.18 -8.96 -29.04
CA GLU A 27 -13.24 -7.50 -28.96
C GLU A 27 -12.95 -6.85 -30.33
N GLU A 28 -13.94 -6.14 -30.88
CA GLU A 28 -13.70 -5.28 -32.05
C GLU A 28 -13.14 -3.93 -31.59
N THR A 29 -11.83 -3.88 -31.34
CA THR A 29 -11.10 -2.64 -30.99
C THR A 29 -11.18 -1.53 -32.05
N HIS A 30 -11.72 -1.85 -33.23
CA HIS A 30 -11.90 -0.96 -34.38
C HIS A 30 -13.35 -0.49 -34.60
N SER A 31 -14.28 -0.77 -33.68
CA SER A 31 -15.67 -0.29 -33.73
C SER A 31 -15.86 1.06 -33.01
N ASP A 32 -16.98 1.75 -33.27
CA ASP A 32 -17.40 3.00 -32.59
C ASP A 32 -17.53 2.88 -31.05
N HIS A 33 -17.42 1.67 -30.50
CA HIS A 33 -17.47 1.36 -29.07
C HIS A 33 -16.11 1.00 -28.46
N GLY A 34 -15.02 1.05 -29.21
CA GLY A 34 -13.71 0.54 -28.78
C GLY A 34 -13.15 1.17 -27.49
N ALA A 35 -13.42 2.44 -27.21
CA ALA A 35 -13.02 3.06 -25.94
C ALA A 35 -13.81 2.50 -24.73
N ARG A 36 -15.10 2.23 -24.89
CA ARG A 36 -15.94 1.63 -23.83
C ARG A 36 -15.54 0.18 -23.57
N ASP A 37 -15.21 -0.57 -24.62
CA ASP A 37 -14.78 -1.96 -24.49
C ASP A 37 -13.38 -2.05 -23.86
N TYR A 38 -12.47 -1.18 -24.28
CA TYR A 38 -11.11 -1.13 -23.73
C TYR A 38 -11.07 -0.64 -22.26
N PHE A 39 -11.81 0.41 -21.89
CA PHE A 39 -11.72 1.02 -20.55
C PHE A 39 -12.78 0.53 -19.54
N LEU A 40 -13.93 -0.01 -19.96
CA LEU A 40 -15.00 -0.44 -19.05
C LEU A 40 -15.38 -1.92 -19.20
N ALA A 41 -14.62 -2.70 -19.98
CA ALA A 41 -14.91 -4.10 -20.30
C ALA A 41 -16.36 -4.30 -20.79
N GLY A 42 -16.87 -3.36 -21.59
CA GLY A 42 -18.23 -3.38 -22.16
C GLY A 42 -19.38 -3.23 -21.17
N ARG A 43 -19.11 -3.02 -19.86
CA ARG A 43 -20.07 -3.12 -18.75
C ARG A 43 -20.68 -4.51 -18.53
N GLY A 44 -19.95 -5.57 -18.89
CA GLY A 44 -20.41 -6.95 -18.80
C GLY A 44 -19.98 -7.72 -17.53
N LEU A 45 -19.35 -7.05 -16.55
CA LEU A 45 -18.75 -7.75 -15.42
C LEU A 45 -19.81 -8.29 -14.43
N MET A 46 -19.68 -9.55 -14.06
CA MET A 46 -20.49 -10.18 -13.01
C MET A 46 -20.04 -9.74 -11.62
N TRP A 47 -20.97 -9.70 -10.65
CA TRP A 47 -20.71 -9.20 -9.30
C TRP A 47 -19.54 -9.90 -8.59
N TRP A 48 -19.41 -11.23 -8.71
CA TRP A 48 -18.35 -11.98 -8.06
C TRP A 48 -16.98 -11.69 -8.68
N LEU A 49 -16.95 -11.48 -10.00
CA LEU A 49 -15.74 -11.10 -10.72
C LEU A 49 -15.30 -9.70 -10.30
N ILE A 50 -16.25 -8.75 -10.14
CA ILE A 50 -15.98 -7.42 -9.59
C ILE A 50 -15.35 -7.54 -8.19
N GLY A 51 -15.91 -8.37 -7.31
CA GLY A 51 -15.39 -8.51 -5.94
C GLY A 51 -13.98 -9.08 -5.89
N PHE A 52 -13.69 -10.17 -6.62
CA PHE A 52 -12.32 -10.70 -6.70
C PHE A 52 -11.36 -9.73 -7.37
N SER A 53 -11.81 -9.05 -8.42
CA SER A 53 -11.06 -8.03 -9.17
C SER A 53 -10.67 -6.84 -8.29
N LEU A 54 -11.57 -6.36 -7.41
CA LEU A 54 -11.28 -5.32 -6.42
C LEU A 54 -10.24 -5.76 -5.41
N ILE A 55 -10.33 -7.01 -4.95
CA ILE A 55 -9.42 -7.56 -3.96
C ILE A 55 -8.05 -7.85 -4.55
N ALA A 56 -7.99 -8.50 -5.71
CA ALA A 56 -6.74 -8.74 -6.43
C ALA A 56 -6.00 -7.43 -6.76
N ALA A 57 -6.72 -6.37 -7.14
CA ALA A 57 -6.13 -5.07 -7.41
C ALA A 57 -5.61 -4.34 -6.15
N ASN A 58 -6.00 -4.79 -4.96
CA ASN A 58 -5.55 -4.20 -3.70
C ASN A 58 -4.54 -5.08 -2.95
N ILE A 59 -4.67 -6.40 -3.04
CA ILE A 59 -3.69 -7.33 -2.48
C ILE A 59 -2.51 -7.40 -3.44
N SER A 60 -1.63 -6.40 -3.32
CA SER A 60 -0.35 -6.36 -4.02
C SER A 60 0.78 -6.82 -3.08
N THR A 61 2.00 -6.83 -3.59
CA THR A 61 3.20 -7.03 -2.76
C THR A 61 3.39 -5.96 -1.71
N GLU A 62 2.79 -4.78 -1.82
CA GLU A 62 2.90 -3.75 -0.78
C GLU A 62 2.21 -4.18 0.52
N GLN A 63 1.16 -5.00 0.44
CA GLN A 63 0.51 -5.59 1.60
C GLN A 63 1.39 -6.69 2.17
N PHE A 64 1.79 -7.64 1.33
CA PHE A 64 2.62 -8.77 1.79
C PHE A 64 3.99 -8.36 2.32
N VAL A 65 4.60 -7.29 1.81
CA VAL A 65 5.92 -6.83 2.25
C VAL A 65 5.77 -5.71 3.27
N GLY A 66 5.07 -4.63 2.93
CA GLY A 66 4.97 -3.43 3.76
C GLY A 66 4.08 -3.61 4.99
N MET A 67 2.85 -4.11 4.83
CA MET A 67 1.95 -4.33 5.96
C MET A 67 2.48 -5.42 6.90
N SER A 68 3.02 -6.52 6.34
CA SER A 68 3.71 -7.54 7.14
C SER A 68 4.93 -6.99 7.87
N GLY A 69 5.67 -6.05 7.28
CA GLY A 69 6.81 -5.40 7.94
C GLY A 69 6.38 -4.53 9.11
N GLN A 70 5.35 -3.71 8.94
CA GLN A 70 4.76 -2.94 10.04
C GLN A 70 4.23 -3.86 11.16
N ALA A 71 3.66 -5.01 10.80
CA ALA A 71 3.20 -6.02 11.76
C ALA A 71 4.37 -6.69 12.51
N ALA A 72 5.48 -6.96 11.81
CA ALA A 72 6.69 -7.53 12.39
C ALA A 72 7.35 -6.58 13.41
N ASP A 73 7.24 -5.28 13.19
CA ASP A 73 7.84 -4.23 14.02
C ASP A 73 7.08 -4.01 15.35
N TRP A 74 6.41 -2.87 15.55
CA TRP A 74 5.69 -2.57 16.80
C TRP A 74 4.16 -2.57 16.64
N LEU A 75 3.63 -2.35 15.43
CA LEU A 75 2.18 -2.18 15.24
C LEU A 75 1.40 -3.48 15.40
N GLY A 76 2.00 -4.61 14.99
CA GLY A 76 1.33 -5.91 15.06
C GLY A 76 -0.03 -5.89 14.36
N MET A 77 -1.07 -6.35 15.04
CA MET A 77 -2.45 -6.40 14.56
C MET A 77 -3.07 -5.03 14.29
N ALA A 78 -2.61 -3.94 14.93
CA ALA A 78 -3.18 -2.61 14.72
C ALA A 78 -3.15 -2.16 13.25
N ILE A 79 -2.18 -2.62 12.46
CA ILE A 79 -2.09 -2.34 11.02
C ILE A 79 -3.28 -2.92 10.23
N ALA A 80 -3.92 -3.99 10.73
CA ALA A 80 -5.12 -4.58 10.16
C ALA A 80 -6.30 -3.59 10.10
N SER A 81 -6.25 -2.49 10.86
CA SER A 81 -7.23 -1.41 10.81
C SER A 81 -7.41 -0.87 9.39
N TYR A 82 -6.34 -0.82 8.57
CA TYR A 82 -6.46 -0.41 7.16
C TYR A 82 -7.37 -1.33 6.34
N GLU A 83 -7.37 -2.63 6.64
CA GLU A 83 -8.16 -3.63 5.92
C GLU A 83 -9.59 -3.72 6.47
N TRP A 84 -9.73 -3.74 7.79
CA TRP A 84 -11.01 -3.88 8.47
C TRP A 84 -11.85 -2.59 8.37
N MET A 85 -11.24 -1.41 8.49
CA MET A 85 -11.96 -0.15 8.23
C MET A 85 -12.27 0.03 6.74
N ALA A 86 -11.44 -0.50 5.84
CA ALA A 86 -11.77 -0.56 4.42
C ALA A 86 -13.01 -1.41 4.15
N ALA A 87 -13.24 -2.51 4.88
CA ALA A 87 -14.45 -3.31 4.75
C ALA A 87 -15.71 -2.48 5.03
N ILE A 88 -15.73 -1.71 6.13
CA ILE A 88 -16.85 -0.80 6.43
C ILE A 88 -16.97 0.29 5.35
N THR A 89 -15.84 0.87 4.94
CA THR A 89 -15.79 1.91 3.91
C THR A 89 -16.38 1.43 2.58
N LEU A 90 -16.05 0.21 2.14
CA LEU A 90 -16.59 -0.40 0.93
C LEU A 90 -18.11 -0.55 0.98
N VAL A 91 -18.66 -0.94 2.14
CA VAL A 91 -20.12 -0.97 2.34
C VAL A 91 -20.71 0.43 2.14
N VAL A 92 -20.10 1.48 2.71
CA VAL A 92 -20.55 2.86 2.50
C VAL A 92 -20.45 3.27 1.03
N VAL A 93 -19.32 2.98 0.36
CA VAL A 93 -19.10 3.29 -1.06
C VAL A 93 -20.18 2.63 -1.94
N ALA A 94 -20.55 1.37 -1.67
CA ALA A 94 -21.56 0.64 -2.43
C ALA A 94 -22.94 1.34 -2.42
N PHE A 95 -23.31 1.97 -1.32
CA PHE A 95 -24.64 2.54 -1.12
C PHE A 95 -24.70 4.07 -1.21
N VAL A 96 -23.55 4.76 -1.14
CA VAL A 96 -23.50 6.23 -1.17
C VAL A 96 -22.83 6.75 -2.45
N PHE A 97 -21.66 6.24 -2.81
CA PHE A 97 -20.86 6.78 -3.92
C PHE A 97 -21.28 6.14 -5.25
N LEU A 98 -21.35 4.81 -5.28
CA LEU A 98 -21.63 4.04 -6.49
C LEU A 98 -22.94 4.40 -7.19
N PRO A 99 -24.08 4.64 -6.49
CA PRO A 99 -25.31 5.06 -7.15
C PRO A 99 -25.15 6.33 -7.97
N THR A 100 -24.43 7.31 -7.43
CA THR A 100 -24.21 8.59 -8.11
C THR A 100 -23.32 8.42 -9.33
N PHE A 101 -22.22 7.66 -9.19
CA PHE A 101 -21.29 7.46 -10.30
C PHE A 101 -21.91 6.70 -11.47
N LEU A 102 -22.60 5.58 -11.20
CA LEU A 102 -23.28 4.81 -12.25
C LEU A 102 -24.43 5.61 -12.89
N LYS A 103 -25.20 6.35 -12.09
CA LYS A 103 -26.25 7.24 -12.60
C LYS A 103 -25.66 8.33 -13.50
N SER A 104 -24.50 8.89 -13.15
CA SER A 104 -23.84 9.94 -13.96
C SER A 104 -23.15 9.42 -15.21
N GLY A 105 -22.86 8.13 -15.29
CA GLY A 105 -22.24 7.52 -16.46
C GLY A 105 -20.78 7.91 -16.69
N ILE A 106 -20.06 8.40 -15.67
CA ILE A 106 -18.65 8.79 -15.74
C ILE A 106 -17.74 7.61 -16.16
N TYR A 107 -16.68 7.94 -16.90
CA TYR A 107 -15.58 7.05 -17.26
C TYR A 107 -14.40 7.20 -16.30
N THR A 108 -14.11 8.44 -15.87
CA THR A 108 -13.03 8.74 -14.93
C THR A 108 -13.52 9.48 -13.69
N ILE A 109 -12.87 9.28 -12.56
CA ILE A 109 -13.18 10.01 -11.32
C ILE A 109 -12.92 11.52 -11.49
N PRO A 110 -11.84 11.98 -12.13
CA PRO A 110 -11.67 13.41 -12.45
C PRO A 110 -12.82 13.99 -13.30
N GLU A 111 -13.45 13.21 -14.18
CA GLU A 111 -14.59 13.66 -14.99
C GLU A 111 -15.77 14.13 -14.13
N PHE A 112 -16.02 13.48 -12.99
CA PHE A 112 -17.05 13.92 -12.04
C PHE A 112 -16.81 15.37 -11.58
N LEU A 113 -15.56 15.78 -11.39
CA LEU A 113 -15.24 17.16 -11.00
C LEU A 113 -15.52 18.18 -12.11
N GLU A 114 -15.49 17.78 -13.38
CA GLU A 114 -15.87 18.67 -14.48
C GLU A 114 -17.38 18.93 -14.47
N TYR A 115 -18.19 17.87 -14.30
CA TYR A 115 -19.64 18.00 -14.17
C TYR A 115 -20.03 18.81 -12.93
N ARG A 116 -19.38 18.56 -11.79
CA ARG A 116 -19.74 19.21 -10.53
C ARG A 116 -19.19 20.63 -10.41
N TYR A 117 -17.97 20.85 -10.86
CA TYR A 117 -17.22 22.08 -10.64
C TYR A 117 -16.83 22.72 -11.97
N ASN A 118 -15.68 22.36 -12.53
CA ASN A 118 -15.14 22.94 -13.76
C ASN A 118 -13.98 22.11 -14.33
N VAL A 119 -13.60 22.44 -15.57
CA VAL A 119 -12.51 21.79 -16.31
C VAL A 119 -11.16 21.90 -15.57
N PHE A 120 -10.90 23.03 -14.91
CA PHE A 120 -9.63 23.28 -14.23
C PHE A 120 -9.44 22.34 -13.03
N ALA A 121 -10.50 22.12 -12.25
CA ALA A 121 -10.49 21.14 -11.15
C ALA A 121 -10.22 19.71 -11.64
N ARG A 122 -10.83 19.31 -12.77
CA ARG A 122 -10.53 18.01 -13.42
C ARG A 122 -9.06 17.91 -13.81
N THR A 123 -8.50 18.92 -14.45
CA THR A 123 -7.10 18.90 -14.90
C THR A 123 -6.11 18.85 -13.73
N ILE A 124 -6.35 19.61 -12.66
CA ILE A 124 -5.49 19.54 -11.45
C ILE A 124 -5.54 18.13 -10.85
N MET A 125 -6.75 17.58 -10.66
CA MET A 125 -6.88 16.23 -10.11
C MET A 125 -6.19 15.19 -11.00
N ALA A 126 -6.37 15.24 -12.32
CA ALA A 126 -5.74 14.34 -13.27
C ALA A 126 -4.21 14.36 -13.16
N ILE A 127 -3.60 15.55 -13.16
CA ILE A 127 -2.13 15.70 -13.06
C ILE A 127 -1.64 15.19 -11.70
N CYS A 128 -2.25 15.64 -10.60
CA CYS A 128 -1.82 15.27 -9.25
C CYS A 128 -1.96 13.76 -8.99
N THR A 129 -3.10 13.16 -9.38
CA THR A 129 -3.33 11.72 -9.21
C THR A 129 -2.41 10.89 -10.10
N MET A 130 -2.14 11.30 -11.34
CA MET A 130 -1.18 10.63 -12.23
C MET A 130 0.25 10.66 -11.65
N ILE A 131 0.73 11.82 -11.19
CA ILE A 131 2.07 11.96 -10.60
C ILE A 131 2.19 11.06 -9.38
N ILE A 132 1.21 11.08 -8.46
CA ILE A 132 1.23 10.22 -7.29
C ILE A 132 1.17 8.76 -7.70
N LEU A 133 0.27 8.36 -8.61
CA LEU A 133 0.09 6.97 -9.02
C LEU A 133 1.39 6.36 -9.58
N VAL A 134 2.16 7.12 -10.37
CA VAL A 134 3.44 6.66 -10.92
C VAL A 134 4.55 6.74 -9.88
N GLY A 135 4.68 7.85 -9.16
CA GLY A 135 5.79 8.09 -8.24
C GLY A 135 5.70 7.33 -6.92
N VAL A 136 4.50 6.92 -6.50
CA VAL A 136 4.24 6.36 -5.16
C VAL A 136 3.85 4.89 -5.22
N PRO A 137 2.60 4.46 -5.53
CA PRO A 137 2.24 3.06 -5.47
C PRO A 137 2.92 2.24 -6.57
N THR A 138 3.10 2.76 -7.80
CA THR A 138 3.80 2.00 -8.86
C THR A 138 5.25 1.71 -8.46
N ALA A 139 5.99 2.73 -8.00
CA ALA A 139 7.35 2.55 -7.51
C ALA A 139 7.39 1.63 -6.26
N SER A 140 6.39 1.73 -5.38
CA SER A 140 6.27 0.88 -4.19
C SER A 140 6.07 -0.58 -4.53
N VAL A 141 5.18 -0.90 -5.48
CA VAL A 141 4.93 -2.28 -5.94
C VAL A 141 6.16 -2.88 -6.62
N ILE A 142 6.90 -2.09 -7.41
CA ILE A 142 8.19 -2.54 -7.98
C ILE A 142 9.16 -2.88 -6.86
N PHE A 143 9.32 -1.99 -5.87
CA PHE A 143 10.26 -2.19 -4.78
C PHE A 143 9.86 -3.36 -3.86
N SER A 144 8.59 -3.50 -3.48
CA SER A 144 8.12 -4.63 -2.67
C SER A 144 8.23 -5.95 -3.44
N GLY A 145 7.91 -5.97 -4.74
CA GLY A 145 8.15 -7.13 -5.60
C GLY A 145 9.63 -7.51 -5.67
N ALA A 146 10.50 -6.51 -5.86
CA ALA A 146 11.94 -6.70 -5.86
C ALA A 146 12.48 -7.18 -4.50
N LYS A 147 11.86 -6.76 -3.39
CA LYS A 147 12.24 -7.21 -2.05
C LYS A 147 12.03 -8.72 -1.88
N VAL A 148 10.92 -9.25 -2.39
CA VAL A 148 10.68 -10.70 -2.42
C VAL A 148 11.80 -11.43 -3.17
N ILE A 149 12.20 -10.93 -4.35
CA ILE A 149 13.29 -11.53 -5.15
C ILE A 149 14.61 -11.47 -4.39
N SER A 150 15.01 -10.28 -3.93
CA SER A 150 16.31 -10.03 -3.31
C SER A 150 16.55 -10.86 -2.04
N VAL A 151 15.50 -11.05 -1.24
CA VAL A 151 15.59 -11.86 -0.02
C VAL A 151 15.52 -13.35 -0.35
N PHE A 152 14.56 -13.77 -1.19
CA PHE A 152 14.32 -15.19 -1.47
C PHE A 152 15.47 -15.83 -2.26
N PHE A 153 16.00 -15.14 -3.26
CA PHE A 153 17.09 -15.62 -4.13
C PHE A 153 18.47 -15.12 -3.69
N GLN A 154 18.63 -14.69 -2.45
CA GLN A 154 19.92 -14.21 -1.95
C GLN A 154 21.03 -15.24 -2.20
N GLY A 155 22.16 -14.76 -2.74
CA GLY A 155 23.32 -15.61 -3.07
C GLY A 155 23.17 -16.39 -4.37
N THR A 156 22.12 -16.13 -5.15
CA THR A 156 21.88 -16.73 -6.47
C THR A 156 22.11 -15.69 -7.56
N THR A 157 22.85 -16.08 -8.61
CA THR A 157 23.03 -15.28 -9.82
C THR A 157 22.26 -15.89 -10.99
N LEU A 158 21.62 -15.05 -11.81
CA LEU A 158 20.98 -15.45 -13.06
C LEU A 158 21.58 -14.65 -14.21
N LEU A 159 22.18 -15.33 -15.20
CA LEU A 159 22.84 -14.67 -16.35
C LEU A 159 23.92 -13.63 -15.92
N GLY A 160 24.62 -13.89 -14.81
CA GLY A 160 25.61 -12.97 -14.23
C GLY A 160 25.01 -11.82 -13.41
N LEU A 161 23.68 -11.70 -13.33
CA LEU A 161 22.99 -10.72 -12.50
C LEU A 161 22.75 -11.28 -11.10
N ASP A 162 23.19 -10.54 -10.06
CA ASP A 162 22.92 -10.88 -8.66
C ASP A 162 21.45 -10.62 -8.32
N LEU A 163 20.68 -11.69 -8.14
CA LEU A 163 19.27 -11.60 -7.77
C LEU A 163 19.07 -11.07 -6.35
N GLY A 164 20.09 -11.17 -5.49
CA GLY A 164 20.10 -10.60 -4.14
C GLY A 164 20.20 -9.08 -4.12
N ASN A 165 20.57 -8.46 -5.25
CA ASN A 165 20.66 -7.01 -5.36
C ASN A 165 19.28 -6.40 -5.63
N ILE A 166 18.83 -5.54 -4.71
CA ILE A 166 17.50 -4.91 -4.79
C ILE A 166 17.30 -4.09 -6.07
N THR A 167 18.35 -3.43 -6.57
CA THR A 167 18.28 -2.62 -7.79
C THR A 167 18.10 -3.51 -9.02
N VAL A 168 18.85 -4.60 -9.12
CA VAL A 168 18.70 -5.61 -10.18
C VAL A 168 17.29 -6.18 -10.19
N ALA A 169 16.79 -6.56 -9.01
CA ALA A 169 15.43 -7.07 -8.86
C ALA A 169 14.35 -6.04 -9.26
N CYS A 170 14.54 -4.75 -8.98
CA CYS A 170 13.63 -3.68 -9.44
C CYS A 170 13.57 -3.60 -10.97
N TRP A 171 14.72 -3.67 -11.64
CA TRP A 171 14.78 -3.68 -13.10
C TRP A 171 14.07 -4.89 -13.71
N ILE A 172 14.26 -6.09 -13.13
CA ILE A 172 13.58 -7.31 -13.59
C ILE A 172 12.06 -7.16 -13.50
N ILE A 173 11.54 -6.74 -12.34
CA ILE A 173 10.10 -6.54 -12.12
C ILE A 173 9.55 -5.47 -13.07
N GLY A 174 10.22 -4.33 -13.18
CA GLY A 174 9.73 -3.23 -13.99
C GLY A 174 9.72 -3.54 -15.49
N ILE A 175 10.77 -4.18 -16.02
CA ILE A 175 10.80 -4.62 -17.43
C ILE A 175 9.69 -5.63 -17.70
N MET A 176 9.51 -6.61 -16.82
CA MET A 176 8.44 -7.61 -16.94
C MET A 176 7.06 -6.95 -16.94
N ALA A 177 6.83 -5.96 -16.07
CA ALA A 177 5.59 -5.20 -16.03
C ALA A 177 5.35 -4.40 -17.32
N ALA A 178 6.37 -3.72 -17.86
CA ALA A 178 6.25 -3.03 -19.14
C ALA A 178 5.82 -3.98 -20.26
N VAL A 179 6.51 -5.13 -20.40
CA VAL A 179 6.19 -6.14 -21.43
C VAL A 179 4.75 -6.64 -21.29
N TYR A 180 4.30 -6.91 -20.06
CA TYR A 180 2.94 -7.37 -19.81
C TYR A 180 1.89 -6.32 -20.20
N VAL A 181 2.07 -5.05 -19.81
CA VAL A 181 1.12 -3.97 -20.15
C VAL A 181 1.08 -3.70 -21.64
N PHE A 182 2.20 -3.83 -22.34
CA PHE A 182 2.22 -3.72 -23.79
C PHE A 182 1.38 -4.80 -24.49
N ALA A 183 1.30 -6.00 -23.90
CA ALA A 183 0.62 -7.14 -24.49
C ALA A 183 -0.88 -7.23 -24.12
N GLY A 184 -1.35 -6.60 -23.03
CA GLY A 184 -2.68 -6.83 -22.45
C GLY A 184 -3.66 -5.65 -22.52
N GLY A 185 -4.95 -5.95 -22.76
CA GLY A 185 -6.09 -5.04 -22.52
C GLY A 185 -6.76 -5.25 -21.14
N LEU A 186 -7.63 -4.33 -20.71
CA LEU A 186 -8.21 -4.32 -19.34
C LEU A 186 -9.00 -5.59 -18.98
N LYS A 187 -9.71 -6.19 -19.94
CA LYS A 187 -10.50 -7.42 -19.71
C LYS A 187 -9.62 -8.65 -19.49
N ALA A 188 -8.53 -8.79 -20.24
CA ALA A 188 -7.55 -9.86 -20.03
C ALA A 188 -6.92 -9.76 -18.63
N CYS A 189 -6.64 -8.53 -18.19
CA CYS A 189 -6.15 -8.25 -16.84
C CYS A 189 -7.16 -8.72 -15.78
N ALA A 190 -8.46 -8.40 -15.91
CA ALA A 190 -9.46 -8.78 -14.90
C ALA A 190 -9.57 -10.31 -14.67
N TRP A 191 -9.38 -11.13 -15.71
CA TRP A 191 -9.36 -12.59 -15.57
C TRP A 191 -8.05 -13.10 -14.97
N ALA A 192 -6.92 -12.52 -15.35
CA ALA A 192 -5.64 -12.81 -14.72
C ALA A 192 -5.66 -12.48 -13.22
N ASP A 193 -6.26 -11.34 -12.86
CA ASP A 193 -6.43 -10.86 -11.50
C ASP A 193 -7.24 -11.84 -10.65
N LEU A 194 -8.31 -12.43 -11.20
CA LEU A 194 -9.10 -13.44 -10.50
C LEU A 194 -8.21 -14.63 -10.08
N ILE A 195 -7.45 -15.18 -11.03
CA ILE A 195 -6.62 -16.37 -10.79
C ILE A 195 -5.48 -16.04 -9.84
N GLN A 196 -4.79 -14.92 -10.07
CA GLN A 196 -3.65 -14.49 -9.26
C GLN A 196 -4.07 -14.08 -7.85
N GLY A 197 -5.16 -13.33 -7.69
CA GLY A 197 -5.69 -12.93 -6.40
C GLY A 197 -6.16 -14.13 -5.56
N ALA A 198 -6.86 -15.08 -6.18
CA ALA A 198 -7.25 -16.31 -5.50
C ALA A 198 -6.02 -17.16 -5.10
N ALA A 199 -5.06 -17.33 -6.02
CA ALA A 199 -3.82 -18.05 -5.75
C ALA A 199 -3.00 -17.39 -4.63
N LEU A 200 -3.01 -16.06 -4.56
CA LEU A 200 -2.28 -15.31 -3.54
C LEU A 200 -2.90 -15.48 -2.14
N ILE A 201 -4.23 -15.46 -2.03
CA ILE A 201 -4.93 -15.73 -0.77
C ILE A 201 -4.63 -17.17 -0.30
N ILE A 202 -4.70 -18.14 -1.22
CA ILE A 202 -4.37 -19.54 -0.91
C ILE A 202 -2.89 -19.67 -0.51
N GLY A 203 -1.98 -19.05 -1.25
CA GLY A 203 -0.55 -19.05 -0.96
C GLY A 203 -0.23 -18.44 0.41
N GLY A 204 -0.84 -17.30 0.74
CA GLY A 204 -0.73 -16.67 2.06
C GLY A 204 -1.26 -17.56 3.18
N ALA A 205 -2.40 -18.24 2.98
CA ALA A 205 -2.95 -19.18 3.96
C ALA A 205 -2.03 -20.41 4.16
N VAL A 206 -1.43 -20.93 3.08
CA VAL A 206 -0.44 -22.01 3.18
C VAL A 206 0.79 -21.55 3.96
N VAL A 207 1.30 -20.35 3.67
CA VAL A 207 2.44 -19.76 4.38
C VAL A 207 2.13 -19.56 5.87
N LEU A 208 0.94 -19.07 6.22
CA LEU A 208 0.48 -18.96 7.61
C LEU A 208 0.48 -20.33 8.30
N CYS A 209 -0.07 -21.36 7.66
CA CYS A 209 -0.11 -22.72 8.21
C CYS A 209 1.31 -23.28 8.44
N LEU A 210 2.24 -23.05 7.51
CA LEU A 210 3.63 -23.45 7.67
C LEU A 210 4.31 -22.69 8.83
N ALA A 211 4.07 -21.38 8.95
CA ALA A 211 4.63 -20.55 10.02
C ALA A 211 4.12 -20.99 11.40
N LEU A 212 2.81 -21.26 11.54
CA LEU A 212 2.24 -21.77 12.78
C LEU A 212 2.79 -23.17 13.13
N ARG A 213 2.94 -24.07 12.15
CA ARG A 213 3.56 -25.38 12.38
C ARG A 213 5.00 -25.22 12.85
N HIS A 214 5.78 -24.35 12.22
CA HIS A 214 7.16 -24.09 12.59
C HIS A 214 7.28 -23.48 14.00
N LEU A 215 6.37 -22.57 14.36
CA LEU A 215 6.27 -22.00 15.71
C LEU A 215 6.02 -23.07 16.79
N GLY A 216 5.22 -24.09 16.48
CA GLY A 216 4.97 -25.21 17.38
C GLY A 216 6.21 -26.07 17.63
N SER A 217 7.07 -26.22 16.63
CA SER A 217 8.32 -27.01 16.71
C SER A 217 9.56 -26.20 17.13
N ALA A 218 9.48 -24.87 17.11
CA ALA A 218 10.63 -24.01 17.40
C ALA A 218 11.03 -24.07 18.89
N ASP A 219 12.31 -23.81 19.13
CA ASP A 219 12.90 -23.82 20.47
C ASP A 219 12.23 -22.77 21.37
N PRO A 220 11.62 -23.18 22.50
CA PRO A 220 10.96 -22.26 23.42
C PRO A 220 11.87 -21.16 23.98
N ALA A 221 13.17 -21.44 24.17
CA ALA A 221 14.11 -20.44 24.68
C ALA A 221 14.38 -19.33 23.66
N ALA A 222 14.63 -19.70 22.40
CA ALA A 222 14.73 -18.73 21.31
C ALA A 222 13.45 -17.91 21.14
N LEU A 223 12.27 -18.53 21.25
CA LEU A 223 10.98 -17.84 21.13
C LEU A 223 10.75 -16.83 22.28
N ALA A 224 11.06 -17.21 23.52
CA ALA A 224 10.90 -16.34 24.68
C ALA A 224 11.67 -15.01 24.55
N ALA A 225 12.83 -15.01 23.87
CA ALA A 225 13.61 -13.81 23.57
C ALA A 225 12.94 -12.83 22.58
N THR A 226 11.84 -13.25 21.95
CA THR A 226 11.03 -12.42 21.03
C THR A 226 9.70 -11.99 21.63
N ALA A 227 9.39 -12.41 22.86
CA ALA A 227 8.12 -12.12 23.50
C ALA A 227 7.96 -10.62 23.80
N ALA A 228 6.75 -10.11 23.62
CA ALA A 228 6.39 -8.74 23.98
C ALA A 228 6.36 -8.51 25.50
N SER A 229 6.13 -9.56 26.29
CA SER A 229 6.16 -9.53 27.75
C SER A 229 7.34 -10.33 28.32
N PRO A 230 8.08 -9.78 29.30
CA PRO A 230 9.17 -10.51 29.97
C PRO A 230 8.67 -11.67 30.85
N GLU A 231 7.35 -11.77 31.11
CA GLU A 231 6.75 -12.85 31.90
C GLU A 231 6.63 -14.17 31.13
N VAL A 232 6.86 -14.14 29.82
CA VAL A 232 6.77 -15.30 28.94
C VAL A 232 8.10 -16.05 28.99
N THR A 233 8.09 -17.21 29.62
CA THR A 233 9.28 -18.05 29.79
C THR A 233 9.27 -19.24 28.82
N ALA A 234 10.45 -19.81 28.58
CA ALA A 234 10.61 -21.01 27.77
C ALA A 234 9.74 -22.18 28.27
N GLU A 235 9.58 -22.32 29.58
CA GLU A 235 8.75 -23.36 30.21
C GLU A 235 7.26 -23.22 29.85
N LYS A 236 6.71 -21.99 29.94
CA LYS A 236 5.32 -21.72 29.55
C LYS A 236 5.08 -22.04 28.07
N LEU A 237 6.06 -21.77 27.22
CA LEU A 237 5.97 -22.02 25.78
C LEU A 237 6.15 -23.51 25.43
N ALA A 238 6.94 -24.27 26.19
CA ALA A 238 7.27 -25.66 25.89
C ALA A 238 6.02 -26.55 25.72
N HIS A 239 5.00 -26.34 26.54
CA HIS A 239 3.76 -27.14 26.53
C HIS A 239 2.61 -26.50 25.74
N ALA A 240 2.80 -25.30 25.21
CA ALA A 240 1.77 -24.56 24.51
C ALA A 240 1.64 -25.00 23.03
N SER A 241 0.40 -25.07 22.53
CA SER A 241 0.12 -25.27 21.11
C SER A 241 0.68 -24.12 20.25
N SER A 242 0.84 -24.32 18.94
CA SER A 242 1.26 -23.26 18.02
C SER A 242 0.45 -21.96 18.17
N TRP A 243 -0.88 -22.08 18.25
CA TRP A 243 -1.75 -20.92 18.38
C TRP A 243 -1.60 -20.27 19.76
N SER A 244 -1.51 -21.08 20.81
CA SER A 244 -1.26 -20.58 22.17
C SER A 244 0.09 -19.85 22.28
N ARG A 245 1.15 -20.37 21.66
CA ARG A 245 2.46 -19.71 21.57
C ARG A 245 2.35 -18.36 20.86
N PHE A 246 1.62 -18.28 19.75
CA PHE A 246 1.42 -17.02 19.03
C PHE A 246 0.79 -15.95 19.93
N TRP A 247 -0.26 -16.29 20.66
CA TRP A 247 -0.88 -15.36 21.61
C TRP A 247 0.06 -15.00 22.75
N MET A 248 0.66 -15.99 23.44
CA MET A 248 1.57 -15.74 24.55
C MET A 248 2.74 -14.83 24.18
N LEU A 249 3.32 -14.97 22.98
CA LEU A 249 4.46 -14.16 22.54
C LEU A 249 4.09 -12.70 22.25
N ASN A 250 2.84 -12.41 21.91
CA ASN A 250 2.44 -11.12 21.33
C ASN A 250 1.39 -10.37 22.15
N ASP A 251 0.72 -11.05 23.06
CA ASP A 251 -0.20 -10.48 24.04
C ASP A 251 0.59 -9.89 25.21
N ALA A 252 0.53 -8.57 25.37
CA ALA A 252 1.20 -7.85 26.43
C ALA A 252 0.53 -6.48 26.61
N PRO A 253 0.66 -5.82 27.77
CA PRO A 253 0.15 -4.46 27.93
C PRO A 253 0.69 -3.50 26.87
N LEU A 254 -0.15 -2.56 26.46
CA LEU A 254 0.28 -1.44 25.61
C LEU A 254 1.40 -0.65 26.28
N PRO A 255 2.39 -0.15 25.52
CA PRO A 255 2.49 -0.17 24.06
C PRO A 255 3.20 -1.40 23.47
N ALA A 256 3.62 -2.37 24.28
CA ALA A 256 4.42 -3.52 23.84
C ALA A 256 3.59 -4.61 23.14
N GLY A 257 2.32 -4.80 23.55
CA GLY A 257 1.42 -5.77 22.94
C GLY A 257 1.19 -5.53 21.46
N LYS A 258 1.42 -6.57 20.66
CA LYS A 258 1.24 -6.57 19.21
C LYS A 258 -0.17 -7.04 18.80
N LEU A 259 -1.01 -7.51 19.72
CA LEU A 259 -2.34 -8.00 19.38
C LEU A 259 -3.45 -6.95 19.54
N HIS A 260 -3.16 -5.80 20.15
CA HIS A 260 -4.13 -4.72 20.35
C HIS A 260 -4.40 -3.94 19.05
N MET A 261 -5.68 -3.77 18.72
CA MET A 261 -6.16 -2.96 17.59
C MET A 261 -6.16 -1.47 17.92
N VAL A 262 -6.39 -1.12 19.18
CA VAL A 262 -6.50 0.27 19.62
C VAL A 262 -5.24 0.67 20.36
N ARG A 263 -4.41 1.47 19.69
CA ARG A 263 -3.12 1.93 20.22
C ARG A 263 -3.27 3.24 21.02
N PRO A 264 -2.32 3.58 21.90
CA PRO A 264 -2.34 4.84 22.65
C PRO A 264 -2.41 6.08 21.73
N ALA A 265 -2.92 7.21 22.25
CA ALA A 265 -2.99 8.47 21.50
C ALA A 265 -1.62 9.00 21.03
N THR A 266 -0.53 8.54 21.66
CA THR A 266 0.84 8.90 21.34
C THR A 266 1.50 7.96 20.34
N ASP A 267 0.80 6.94 19.83
CA ASP A 267 1.35 6.03 18.82
C ASP A 267 1.69 6.83 17.54
N PRO A 268 2.91 6.71 17.01
CA PRO A 268 3.37 7.56 15.91
C PRO A 268 2.75 7.19 14.56
N ALA A 269 2.11 6.03 14.43
CA ALA A 269 1.55 5.55 13.17
C ALA A 269 0.03 5.46 13.19
N ILE A 270 -0.56 4.78 14.18
CA ILE A 270 -2.02 4.56 14.25
C ILE A 270 -2.55 4.84 15.66
N PRO A 271 -2.53 6.10 16.13
CA PRO A 271 -3.13 6.42 17.42
C PRO A 271 -4.65 6.20 17.37
N TRP A 272 -5.30 5.89 18.49
CA TRP A 272 -6.75 5.68 18.50
C TRP A 272 -7.54 6.91 18.00
N THR A 273 -6.98 8.12 18.17
CA THR A 273 -7.52 9.37 17.62
C THR A 273 -7.67 9.30 16.10
N ALA A 274 -6.70 8.69 15.43
CA ALA A 274 -6.71 8.50 13.99
C ALA A 274 -7.79 7.51 13.53
N LEU A 275 -8.17 6.53 14.35
CA LEU A 275 -9.24 5.58 14.01
C LEU A 275 -10.62 6.26 13.89
N VAL A 276 -10.81 7.40 14.57
CA VAL A 276 -12.08 8.15 14.54
C VAL A 276 -12.29 8.87 13.20
N ILE A 277 -11.25 9.53 12.68
CA ILE A 277 -11.35 10.34 11.44
C ILE A 277 -10.19 10.06 10.48
N GLY A 278 -8.95 10.10 10.96
CA GLY A 278 -7.74 10.05 10.13
C GLY A 278 -7.68 8.87 9.17
N LEU A 279 -8.04 7.67 9.63
CA LEU A 279 -7.98 6.44 8.84
C LEU A 279 -9.12 6.31 7.81
N TRP A 280 -10.23 7.02 7.99
CA TRP A 280 -11.33 7.03 7.03
C TRP A 280 -10.97 7.78 5.75
N ILE A 281 -10.11 8.80 5.85
CA ILE A 281 -9.72 9.64 4.72
C ILE A 281 -9.01 8.84 3.63
N PRO A 282 -7.88 8.14 3.90
CA PRO A 282 -7.22 7.33 2.89
C PRO A 282 -8.13 6.18 2.42
N ASN A 283 -8.97 5.62 3.30
CA ASN A 283 -9.90 4.55 2.91
C ASN A 283 -10.98 5.02 1.92
N PHE A 284 -11.70 6.10 2.20
CA PHE A 284 -12.71 6.63 1.28
C PHE A 284 -12.09 7.13 -0.01
N PHE A 285 -10.91 7.75 0.06
CA PHE A 285 -10.16 8.12 -1.13
C PHE A 285 -9.83 6.88 -1.97
N TYR A 286 -9.22 5.85 -1.37
CA TYR A 286 -8.79 4.65 -2.07
C TYR A 286 -9.95 3.85 -2.67
N TRP A 287 -11.00 3.59 -1.89
CA TRP A 287 -12.10 2.70 -2.32
C TRP A 287 -13.21 3.42 -3.07
N GLY A 288 -13.41 4.71 -2.80
CA GLY A 288 -14.44 5.50 -3.44
C GLY A 288 -13.94 6.29 -4.65
N LEU A 289 -12.72 6.83 -4.59
CA LEU A 289 -12.28 7.92 -5.46
C LEU A 289 -10.99 7.62 -6.25
N ASN A 290 -10.35 6.48 -6.02
CA ASN A 290 -9.17 6.08 -6.76
C ASN A 290 -9.57 5.44 -8.09
N GLN A 291 -9.05 6.01 -9.19
CA GLN A 291 -9.43 5.64 -10.56
C GLN A 291 -9.37 4.13 -10.80
N TYR A 292 -8.24 3.48 -10.51
CA TYR A 292 -8.03 2.07 -10.88
C TYR A 292 -8.87 1.08 -10.06
N ILE A 293 -9.35 1.50 -8.88
CA ILE A 293 -10.25 0.71 -8.03
C ILE A 293 -11.69 0.93 -8.46
N THR A 294 -12.13 2.20 -8.50
CA THR A 294 -13.52 2.53 -8.81
C THR A 294 -13.91 2.10 -10.24
N GLN A 295 -12.98 2.18 -11.21
CA GLN A 295 -13.22 1.77 -12.60
C GLN A 295 -13.75 0.33 -12.75
N ARG A 296 -13.31 -0.60 -11.88
CA ARG A 296 -13.78 -2.00 -11.89
C ARG A 296 -15.26 -2.11 -11.50
N THR A 297 -15.75 -1.22 -10.65
CA THR A 297 -17.17 -1.15 -10.26
C THR A 297 -18.03 -0.40 -11.29
N LEU A 298 -17.45 0.57 -11.99
CA LEU A 298 -18.11 1.28 -13.10
C LEU A 298 -18.37 0.36 -14.31
N GLY A 299 -17.62 -0.73 -14.45
CA GLY A 299 -17.85 -1.80 -15.42
C GLY A 299 -19.01 -2.76 -15.08
N SER A 300 -19.81 -2.47 -14.05
CA SER A 300 -21.00 -3.26 -13.72
C SER A 300 -22.15 -3.01 -14.69
N LYS A 301 -22.97 -4.06 -14.89
CA LYS A 301 -24.17 -4.02 -15.74
C LYS A 301 -25.37 -3.30 -15.09
N SER A 302 -25.41 -3.25 -13.76
CA SER A 302 -26.48 -2.64 -12.96
C SER A 302 -25.92 -2.17 -11.62
N LEU A 303 -26.60 -1.23 -10.96
CA LEU A 303 -26.25 -0.82 -9.60
C LEU A 303 -26.29 -2.00 -8.63
N ALA A 304 -27.29 -2.89 -8.76
CA ALA A 304 -27.42 -4.06 -7.89
C ALA A 304 -26.22 -5.01 -8.01
N ASP A 305 -25.70 -5.25 -9.22
CA ASP A 305 -24.53 -6.11 -9.42
C ASP A 305 -23.24 -5.44 -8.95
N GLY A 306 -23.09 -4.13 -9.17
CA GLY A 306 -22.00 -3.36 -8.59
C GLY A 306 -21.99 -3.43 -7.06
N GLN A 307 -23.15 -3.22 -6.42
CA GLN A 307 -23.30 -3.31 -4.96
C GLN A 307 -22.96 -4.70 -4.40
N LYS A 308 -23.44 -5.77 -5.03
CA LYS A 308 -23.08 -7.14 -4.62
C LYS A 308 -21.57 -7.37 -4.72
N GLY A 309 -20.94 -6.90 -5.79
CA GLY A 309 -19.49 -7.06 -5.99
C GLY A 309 -18.67 -6.29 -4.95
N VAL A 310 -19.04 -5.04 -4.68
CA VAL A 310 -18.36 -4.21 -3.68
C VAL A 310 -18.54 -4.77 -2.26
N VAL A 311 -19.73 -5.21 -1.90
CA VAL A 311 -19.98 -5.82 -0.57
C VAL A 311 -19.29 -7.19 -0.46
N PHE A 312 -19.21 -7.97 -1.54
CA PHE A 312 -18.44 -9.21 -1.55
C PHE A 312 -16.93 -8.96 -1.34
N ALA A 313 -16.36 -7.92 -1.97
CA ALA A 313 -15.00 -7.48 -1.68
C ALA A 313 -14.84 -7.05 -0.21
N ALA A 314 -15.82 -6.32 0.34
CA ALA A 314 -15.80 -5.92 1.75
C ALA A 314 -15.76 -7.12 2.71
N PHE A 315 -16.42 -8.23 2.37
CA PHE A 315 -16.32 -9.46 3.14
C PHE A 315 -14.93 -10.11 3.03
N LEU A 316 -14.39 -10.24 1.80
CA LEU A 316 -13.06 -10.82 1.58
C LEU A 316 -11.96 -10.04 2.32
N LYS A 317 -12.12 -8.71 2.46
CA LYS A 317 -11.22 -7.85 3.24
C LYS A 317 -11.03 -8.29 4.69
N LEU A 318 -12.05 -8.89 5.31
CA LEU A 318 -11.95 -9.37 6.68
C LEU A 318 -10.93 -10.50 6.84
N LEU A 319 -10.68 -11.27 5.76
CA LEU A 319 -9.80 -12.43 5.76
C LEU A 319 -8.32 -12.05 5.56
N ILE A 320 -8.04 -10.90 4.93
CA ILE A 320 -6.70 -10.55 4.45
C ILE A 320 -5.68 -10.37 5.59
N PRO A 321 -6.02 -9.71 6.72
CA PRO A 321 -5.06 -9.57 7.82
C PRO A 321 -4.54 -10.91 8.36
N PHE A 322 -5.34 -11.96 8.34
CA PHE A 322 -4.89 -13.27 8.82
C PHE A 322 -3.77 -13.87 7.95
N VAL A 323 -3.77 -13.61 6.64
CA VAL A 323 -2.77 -14.15 5.71
C VAL A 323 -1.62 -13.19 5.40
N VAL A 324 -1.69 -11.94 5.87
CA VAL A 324 -0.66 -10.90 5.66
C VAL A 324 -0.04 -10.46 6.99
N VAL A 325 -0.86 -9.96 7.92
CA VAL A 325 -0.40 -9.36 9.20
C VAL A 325 0.15 -10.41 10.15
N ILE A 326 -0.58 -11.52 10.36
CA ILE A 326 -0.12 -12.58 11.28
C ILE A 326 1.20 -13.20 10.82
N PRO A 327 1.41 -13.56 9.54
CA PRO A 327 2.73 -13.96 9.06
C PRO A 327 3.80 -12.90 9.31
N GLY A 328 3.51 -11.60 9.16
CA GLY A 328 4.44 -10.53 9.53
C GLY A 328 4.90 -10.62 10.99
N ILE A 329 3.97 -10.75 11.94
CA ILE A 329 4.27 -10.94 13.37
C ILE A 329 5.12 -12.20 13.60
N LEU A 330 4.71 -13.32 12.99
CA LEU A 330 5.42 -14.60 13.08
C LEU A 330 6.84 -14.53 12.52
N ALA A 331 7.09 -13.70 11.51
CA ALA A 331 8.43 -13.53 10.95
C ALA A 331 9.41 -12.98 11.99
N TYR A 332 8.95 -12.04 12.82
CA TYR A 332 9.74 -11.54 13.94
C TYR A 332 9.95 -12.62 15.00
N ASN A 333 8.90 -13.35 15.40
CA ASN A 333 9.04 -14.39 16.42
C ASN A 333 9.96 -15.55 16.00
N LEU A 334 9.95 -15.92 14.71
CA LEU A 334 10.70 -17.07 14.19
C LEU A 334 12.08 -16.71 13.64
N PHE A 335 12.22 -15.53 13.02
CA PHE A 335 13.36 -15.20 12.17
C PHE A 335 13.94 -13.81 12.43
N ARG A 336 13.83 -13.30 13.68
CA ARG A 336 14.41 -12.01 14.10
C ARG A 336 15.85 -11.80 13.65
N GLU A 337 16.69 -12.83 13.74
CA GLU A 337 18.10 -12.77 13.36
C GLU A 337 18.30 -12.61 11.84
N ASP A 338 17.43 -13.23 11.03
CA ASP A 338 17.45 -13.02 9.58
C ASP A 338 17.09 -11.58 9.21
N LEU A 339 16.09 -10.99 9.87
CA LEU A 339 15.72 -9.58 9.68
C LEU A 339 16.86 -8.64 10.08
N ARG A 340 17.61 -8.99 11.13
CA ARG A 340 18.82 -8.26 11.51
C ARG A 340 19.90 -8.38 10.44
N ASN A 341 20.12 -9.58 9.90
CA ASN A 341 21.12 -9.82 8.85
C ASN A 341 20.76 -9.11 7.52
N GLU A 342 19.48 -8.96 7.22
CA GLU A 342 19.01 -8.12 6.11
C GLU A 342 19.31 -6.63 6.37
N ALA A 343 19.07 -6.13 7.60
CA ALA A 343 19.46 -4.77 7.97
C ALA A 343 20.97 -4.55 7.87
N VAL A 344 21.79 -5.50 8.29
CA VAL A 344 23.26 -5.41 8.16
C VAL A 344 23.67 -5.25 6.70
N ARG A 345 23.08 -6.03 5.78
CA ARG A 345 23.33 -5.89 4.33
C ARG A 345 22.87 -4.54 3.78
N LYS A 346 21.69 -4.09 4.20
CA LYS A 346 21.14 -2.78 3.84
C LYS A 346 22.02 -1.63 4.34
N ASN A 347 22.57 -1.77 5.54
CA ASN A 347 23.45 -0.79 6.18
C ASN A 347 24.88 -0.80 5.61
N ALA A 348 25.32 -1.86 4.94
CA ALA A 348 26.71 -2.05 4.51
C ALA A 348 27.29 -0.87 3.71
N PRO A 349 26.59 -0.24 2.74
CA PRO A 349 27.10 0.93 2.05
C PRO A 349 27.32 2.14 2.98
N ILE A 350 26.46 2.33 3.98
CA ILE A 350 26.56 3.43 4.96
C ILE A 350 27.69 3.14 5.95
N MET A 351 27.82 1.88 6.39
CA MET A 351 28.90 1.46 7.28
C MET A 351 30.27 1.59 6.61
N ALA A 352 30.39 1.29 5.31
CA ALA A 352 31.62 1.52 4.56
C ALA A 352 32.03 3.01 4.55
N GLU A 353 31.06 3.94 4.48
CA GLU A 353 31.33 5.37 4.61
C GLU A 353 31.76 5.76 6.04
N TYR A 354 31.18 5.14 7.06
CA TYR A 354 31.57 5.33 8.46
C TYR A 354 32.99 4.84 8.72
N ASP A 355 33.32 3.64 8.25
CA ASP A 355 34.64 3.04 8.40
C ASP A 355 35.71 3.85 7.65
N ALA A 356 35.34 4.43 6.50
CA ALA A 356 36.17 5.38 5.76
C ALA A 356 36.27 6.77 6.42
N LYS A 357 35.65 6.98 7.59
CA LYS A 357 35.58 8.27 8.32
C LYS A 357 35.09 9.42 7.44
N ALA A 358 34.12 9.15 6.57
CA ALA A 358 33.56 10.15 5.67
C ALA A 358 33.07 11.38 6.44
N ASP A 359 33.21 12.56 5.84
CA ASP A 359 32.84 13.83 6.48
C ASP A 359 31.32 14.04 6.50
N LYS A 360 30.65 13.23 7.32
CA LYS A 360 29.20 13.20 7.51
C LYS A 360 28.85 12.77 8.92
N VAL A 361 27.62 13.08 9.33
CA VAL A 361 27.02 12.59 10.58
C VAL A 361 26.12 11.40 10.27
N PHE A 362 26.21 10.34 11.07
CA PHE A 362 25.52 9.08 10.81
C PHE A 362 24.22 8.97 11.61
N LEU A 363 23.09 8.91 10.90
CA LEU A 363 21.77 8.79 11.51
C LEU A 363 21.50 7.34 11.96
N PHE A 364 20.89 7.18 13.13
CA PHE A 364 20.34 5.92 13.62
C PHE A 364 19.24 6.21 14.63
N HIS A 365 18.33 5.25 14.80
CA HIS A 365 17.20 5.34 15.74
C HIS A 365 17.24 4.22 16.80
N ARG A 366 16.24 4.21 17.68
CA ARG A 366 16.15 3.31 18.83
C ARG A 366 16.37 1.83 18.49
N ASP A 367 15.85 1.36 17.37
CA ASP A 367 15.92 -0.06 17.02
C ASP A 367 17.34 -0.49 16.63
N PHE A 368 18.12 0.41 16.03
CA PHE A 368 19.55 0.18 15.81
C PHE A 368 20.31 0.11 17.14
N VAL A 369 19.98 0.99 18.10
CA VAL A 369 20.58 0.93 19.45
C VAL A 369 20.28 -0.40 20.13
N LYS A 370 19.06 -0.93 20.00
CA LYS A 370 18.69 -2.24 20.55
C LYS A 370 19.42 -3.41 19.86
N ALA A 371 19.62 -3.32 18.54
CA ALA A 371 20.23 -4.39 17.76
C ALA A 371 21.78 -4.40 17.84
N ALA A 372 22.40 -3.22 18.00
CA ALA A 372 23.85 -3.03 17.99
C ALA A 372 24.27 -1.91 18.98
N PRO A 373 24.10 -2.11 20.30
CA PRO A 373 24.28 -1.06 21.32
C PRO A 373 25.70 -0.48 21.34
N GLU A 374 26.73 -1.33 21.25
CA GLU A 374 28.13 -0.89 21.25
C GLU A 374 28.44 -0.03 20.03
N LYS A 375 27.97 -0.45 18.85
CA LYS A 375 28.19 0.30 17.60
C LYS A 375 27.44 1.63 17.61
N ALA A 376 26.22 1.67 18.16
CA ALA A 376 25.48 2.92 18.32
C ALA A 376 26.20 3.92 19.23
N LEU A 377 26.82 3.44 20.32
CA LEU A 377 27.64 4.28 21.21
C LEU A 377 28.88 4.83 20.47
N GLU A 378 29.59 3.99 19.71
CA GLU A 378 30.73 4.44 18.89
C GLU A 378 30.32 5.54 17.90
N ILE A 379 29.23 5.33 17.17
CA ILE A 379 28.73 6.27 16.18
C ILE A 379 28.27 7.58 16.86
N ALA A 380 27.60 7.51 18.02
CA ALA A 380 27.21 8.70 18.77
C ALA A 380 28.43 9.55 19.16
N ARG A 381 29.52 8.91 19.62
CA ARG A 381 30.79 9.60 19.92
C ARG A 381 31.41 10.21 18.67
N TYR A 382 31.44 9.47 17.57
CA TYR A 382 31.94 9.94 16.29
C TYR A 382 31.18 11.19 15.81
N ASN A 383 29.85 11.14 15.85
CA ASN A 383 28.98 12.24 15.45
C ASN A 383 29.20 13.48 16.33
N ALA A 384 29.29 13.30 17.64
CA ALA A 384 29.53 14.41 18.57
C ALA A 384 30.90 15.05 18.33
N ALA A 385 31.95 14.24 18.15
CA ALA A 385 33.29 14.72 17.81
C ALA A 385 33.29 15.51 16.49
N LYS A 386 32.59 15.02 15.46
CA LYS A 386 32.43 15.71 14.17
C LYS A 386 31.72 17.06 14.27
N LEU A 387 30.90 17.25 15.31
CA LEU A 387 30.17 18.51 15.55
C LEU A 387 30.82 19.38 16.62
N GLY A 388 31.94 18.94 17.22
CA GLY A 388 32.58 19.66 18.34
C GLY A 388 31.73 19.65 19.62
N VAL A 389 30.81 18.71 19.76
CA VAL A 389 29.97 18.56 20.96
C VAL A 389 30.76 17.76 22.00
N ALA A 390 31.05 18.37 23.15
CA ALA A 390 31.72 17.69 24.24
C ALA A 390 30.79 16.60 24.83
N VAL A 391 31.28 15.37 24.91
CA VAL A 391 30.55 14.23 25.48
C VAL A 391 31.24 13.79 26.74
N THR A 392 30.68 14.17 27.90
CA THR A 392 31.13 13.68 29.21
C THR A 392 30.53 12.33 29.55
N GLN A 393 29.26 12.11 29.23
CA GLN A 393 28.58 10.82 29.40
C GLN A 393 27.49 10.64 28.34
N LEU A 394 27.42 9.46 27.73
CA LEU A 394 26.33 9.10 26.82
C LEU A 394 25.18 8.47 27.60
N PRO A 395 23.92 8.68 27.17
CA PRO A 395 22.79 7.94 27.71
C PRO A 395 23.01 6.43 27.59
N SER A 396 22.69 5.70 28.66
CA SER A 396 22.81 4.23 28.71
C SER A 396 21.56 3.51 28.21
N ASP A 397 20.42 4.19 28.19
CA ASP A 397 19.17 3.62 27.70
C ASP A 397 18.99 3.84 26.18
N PRO A 398 18.36 2.89 25.46
CA PRO A 398 18.23 2.99 24.00
C PRO A 398 17.48 4.23 23.50
N GLU A 399 16.50 4.71 24.26
CA GLU A 399 15.67 5.86 23.88
C GLU A 399 16.46 7.17 24.02
N GLY A 400 17.15 7.33 25.14
CA GLY A 400 18.03 8.46 25.40
C GLY A 400 19.15 8.57 24.38
N LEU A 401 19.78 7.44 24.01
CA LEU A 401 20.86 7.45 23.03
C LEU A 401 20.37 7.80 21.62
N ALA A 402 19.20 7.28 21.22
CA ALA A 402 18.57 7.64 19.96
C ALA A 402 18.24 9.14 19.89
N LYS A 403 17.61 9.70 20.94
CA LYS A 403 17.31 11.14 21.02
C LYS A 403 18.56 12.01 21.00
N PHE A 404 19.62 11.57 21.68
CA PHE A 404 20.91 12.24 21.64
C PHE A 404 21.43 12.31 20.20
N ASN A 405 21.38 11.20 19.46
CA ASN A 405 21.80 11.17 18.07
C ASN A 405 20.90 12.02 17.15
N ASP A 406 19.59 12.03 17.37
CA ASP A 406 18.65 12.88 16.63
C ASP A 406 18.98 14.37 16.81
N ASN A 407 19.37 14.78 18.01
CA ASN A 407 19.81 16.16 18.29
C ASN A 407 21.12 16.50 17.55
N LEU A 408 22.10 15.59 17.53
CA LEU A 408 23.33 15.77 16.74
C LEU A 408 23.02 15.91 15.25
N VAL A 409 22.13 15.06 14.72
CA VAL A 409 21.69 15.14 13.33
C VAL A 409 20.98 16.47 13.03
N ALA A 410 20.13 16.95 13.94
CA ALA A 410 19.49 18.25 13.80
C ALA A 410 20.52 19.38 13.76
N GLN A 411 21.53 19.35 14.63
CA GLN A 411 22.63 20.31 14.64
C GLN A 411 23.48 20.24 13.36
N ALA A 412 23.76 19.03 12.86
CA ALA A 412 24.47 18.83 11.60
C ALA A 412 23.75 19.50 10.42
N ARG A 413 22.42 19.35 10.35
CA ARG A 413 21.59 19.99 9.32
C ARG A 413 21.62 21.52 9.44
N LEU A 414 21.59 22.08 10.65
CA LEU A 414 21.75 23.52 10.86
C LEU A 414 23.12 24.04 10.41
N GLN A 415 24.15 23.22 10.51
CA GLN A 415 25.51 23.52 10.06
C GLN A 415 25.75 23.16 8.57
N ASN A 416 24.72 22.78 7.82
CA ASN A 416 24.83 22.28 6.44
C ASN A 416 25.81 21.10 6.27
N LYS A 417 26.02 20.30 7.31
CA LYS A 417 26.86 19.10 7.23
C LYS A 417 26.07 17.93 6.61
N PRO A 418 26.71 17.10 5.76
CA PRO A 418 26.07 15.91 5.22
C PRO A 418 25.61 14.94 6.32
N VAL A 419 24.42 14.37 6.16
CA VAL A 419 23.87 13.35 7.06
C VAL A 419 23.65 12.08 6.26
N SER A 420 24.05 10.93 6.81
CA SER A 420 23.82 9.64 6.16
C SER A 420 22.33 9.29 6.15
N LYS A 421 21.98 8.26 5.36
CA LYS A 421 20.74 7.52 5.60
C LYS A 421 20.78 6.88 6.99
N SER A 422 19.61 6.64 7.60
CA SER A 422 19.57 5.98 8.91
C SER A 422 20.14 4.57 8.83
N LEU A 423 20.79 4.13 9.90
CA LEU A 423 21.12 2.74 10.14
C LEU A 423 19.95 2.05 10.85
N ASP A 424 19.55 0.88 10.35
CA ASP A 424 18.42 0.11 10.88
C ASP A 424 18.90 -1.07 11.73
N GLY A 425 18.16 -1.38 12.79
CA GLY A 425 18.39 -2.59 13.58
C GLY A 425 17.83 -3.86 12.91
N TYR A 426 16.70 -3.73 12.22
CA TYR A 426 16.00 -4.80 11.54
C TYR A 426 15.41 -4.28 10.22
N ASP A 427 15.44 -5.12 9.18
CA ASP A 427 14.74 -4.82 7.94
C ASP A 427 13.37 -5.50 7.99
N TYR A 428 12.39 -4.81 8.57
CA TYR A 428 11.07 -5.38 8.78
C TYR A 428 10.33 -5.64 7.46
N ASP A 429 10.59 -4.88 6.40
CA ASP A 429 10.04 -5.16 5.07
C ASP A 429 10.56 -6.52 4.52
N ALA A 430 11.64 -7.07 5.08
CA ALA A 430 12.08 -8.44 4.77
C ALA A 430 11.28 -9.54 5.49
N ALA A 431 10.34 -9.22 6.38
CA ALA A 431 9.57 -10.17 7.20
C ALA A 431 8.94 -11.30 6.38
N PHE A 432 8.02 -10.95 5.48
CA PHE A 432 7.34 -11.94 4.66
C PHE A 432 8.28 -12.65 3.69
N PRO A 433 9.17 -11.96 2.92
CA PRO A 433 10.16 -12.65 2.09
C PRO A 433 11.04 -13.65 2.86
N THR A 434 11.40 -13.35 4.11
CA THR A 434 12.19 -14.23 4.97
C THR A 434 11.40 -15.48 5.31
N ILE A 435 10.11 -15.35 5.65
CA ILE A 435 9.23 -16.50 5.84
C ILE A 435 9.19 -17.38 4.59
N LEU A 436 9.02 -16.79 3.40
CA LEU A 436 9.00 -17.56 2.16
C LEU A 436 10.29 -18.34 1.98
N ARG A 437 11.43 -17.68 2.18
CA ARG A 437 12.74 -18.31 2.04
C ARG A 437 12.97 -19.44 3.03
N ARG A 438 12.56 -19.24 4.29
CA ARG A 438 12.84 -20.19 5.38
C ARG A 438 11.86 -21.35 5.43
N LEU A 439 10.60 -21.15 5.02
CA LEU A 439 9.53 -22.13 5.22
C LEU A 439 9.08 -22.83 3.95
N LEU A 440 9.23 -22.24 2.77
CA LEU A 440 8.86 -22.94 1.54
C LEU A 440 9.86 -24.07 1.26
N PRO A 441 9.40 -25.28 0.88
CA PRO A 441 10.31 -26.39 0.59
C PRO A 441 11.25 -26.06 -0.57
N GLN A 442 12.56 -26.23 -0.37
CA GLN A 442 13.60 -26.00 -1.38
C GLN A 442 14.52 -27.21 -1.53
N GLY A 443 15.32 -27.22 -2.60
CA GLY A 443 16.32 -28.27 -2.85
C GLY A 443 15.67 -29.65 -2.99
N LYS A 444 16.15 -30.63 -2.23
CA LYS A 444 15.65 -32.02 -2.29
C LYS A 444 14.23 -32.20 -1.74
N ALA A 445 13.75 -31.28 -0.90
CA ALA A 445 12.39 -31.32 -0.35
C ALA A 445 11.37 -30.58 -1.23
N ALA A 446 11.80 -30.02 -2.36
CA ALA A 446 10.93 -29.26 -3.24
C ALA A 446 9.81 -30.12 -3.84
N ASN A 447 8.59 -29.61 -3.74
CA ASN A 447 7.37 -30.27 -4.16
C ASN A 447 6.49 -29.37 -5.06
N GLY A 448 7.03 -28.26 -5.57
CA GLY A 448 6.31 -27.30 -6.40
C GLY A 448 5.62 -26.18 -5.62
N LEU A 449 5.53 -26.29 -4.28
CA LEU A 449 4.86 -25.27 -3.47
C LEU A 449 5.57 -23.92 -3.53
N ALA A 450 6.92 -23.91 -3.54
CA ALA A 450 7.66 -22.66 -3.67
C ALA A 450 7.38 -22.03 -5.04
N GLY A 451 7.35 -22.82 -6.11
CA GLY A 451 6.95 -22.39 -7.44
C GLY A 451 5.57 -21.74 -7.48
N PHE A 452 4.57 -22.39 -6.88
CA PHE A 452 3.19 -21.87 -6.82
C PHE A 452 3.08 -20.55 -6.05
N VAL A 453 3.63 -20.47 -4.83
CA VAL A 453 3.53 -19.27 -4.00
C VAL A 453 4.26 -18.10 -4.64
N LEU A 454 5.46 -18.33 -5.18
CA LEU A 454 6.19 -17.29 -5.92
C LEU A 454 5.41 -16.84 -7.16
N ALA A 455 4.84 -17.77 -7.93
CA ALA A 455 4.07 -17.41 -9.13
C ALA A 455 2.83 -16.59 -8.79
N ALA A 456 2.15 -16.88 -7.68
CA ALA A 456 1.03 -16.09 -7.18
C ALA A 456 1.45 -14.66 -6.81
N ILE A 457 2.57 -14.50 -6.08
CA ILE A 457 3.11 -13.20 -5.68
C ILE A 457 3.56 -12.39 -6.90
N PHE A 458 4.36 -12.99 -7.78
CA PHE A 458 4.82 -12.34 -9.02
C PHE A 458 3.65 -11.97 -9.93
N GLY A 459 2.65 -12.85 -10.04
CA GLY A 459 1.41 -12.55 -10.74
C GLY A 459 0.75 -11.29 -10.18
N ALA A 460 0.57 -11.21 -8.86
CA ALA A 460 -0.03 -10.05 -8.21
C ALA A 460 0.78 -8.75 -8.39
N VAL A 461 2.12 -8.82 -8.40
CA VAL A 461 2.98 -7.67 -8.77
C VAL A 461 2.65 -7.19 -10.17
N VAL A 462 2.68 -8.09 -11.14
CA VAL A 462 2.47 -7.77 -12.55
C VAL A 462 1.05 -7.22 -12.78
N SER A 463 0.04 -7.85 -12.19
CA SER A 463 -1.36 -7.40 -12.24
C SER A 463 -1.55 -6.00 -11.65
N SER A 464 -0.99 -5.75 -10.46
CA SER A 464 -1.09 -4.45 -9.80
C SER A 464 -0.42 -3.35 -10.62
N LEU A 465 0.80 -3.60 -11.11
CA LEU A 465 1.51 -2.68 -11.99
C LEU A 465 0.73 -2.43 -13.27
N ALA A 466 0.14 -3.47 -13.87
CA ALA A 466 -0.65 -3.33 -15.08
C ALA A 466 -1.87 -2.43 -14.88
N ALA A 467 -2.60 -2.62 -13.78
CA ALA A 467 -3.76 -1.80 -13.44
C ALA A 467 -3.36 -0.34 -13.18
N MET A 468 -2.29 -0.10 -12.41
CA MET A 468 -1.79 1.25 -12.09
C MET A 468 -1.30 1.98 -13.34
N LEU A 469 -0.49 1.32 -14.17
CA LEU A 469 0.07 1.90 -15.39
C LEU A 469 -1.00 2.17 -16.44
N ASN A 470 -1.95 1.24 -16.64
CA ASN A 470 -3.07 1.47 -17.55
C ASN A 470 -3.94 2.66 -17.08
N SER A 471 -4.15 2.80 -15.78
CA SER A 471 -4.92 3.93 -15.23
C SER A 471 -4.17 5.25 -15.37
N ALA A 472 -2.87 5.28 -15.09
CA ALA A 472 -2.02 6.45 -15.34
C ALA A 472 -2.02 6.85 -16.82
N SER A 473 -1.90 5.87 -17.71
CA SER A 473 -1.97 6.04 -19.16
C SER A 473 -3.34 6.57 -19.63
N THR A 474 -4.43 6.08 -19.05
CA THR A 474 -5.80 6.56 -19.32
C THR A 474 -5.96 8.03 -18.93
N ILE A 475 -5.48 8.40 -17.73
CA ILE A 475 -5.50 9.79 -17.27
C ILE A 475 -4.65 10.68 -18.21
N ALA A 476 -3.44 10.25 -18.54
CA ALA A 476 -2.54 10.98 -19.43
C ALA A 476 -3.13 11.18 -20.83
N THR A 477 -3.81 10.17 -21.36
CA THR A 477 -4.40 10.23 -22.71
C THR A 477 -5.71 11.00 -22.74
N MET A 478 -6.68 10.62 -21.91
CA MET A 478 -8.04 11.16 -21.98
C MET A 478 -8.17 12.53 -21.32
N ASP A 479 -7.49 12.75 -20.19
CA ASP A 479 -7.63 13.99 -19.42
C ASP A 479 -6.61 15.07 -19.81
N ILE A 480 -5.50 14.68 -20.46
CA ILE A 480 -4.43 15.60 -20.88
C ILE A 480 -4.27 15.61 -22.41
N TYR A 481 -3.85 14.50 -23.02
CA TYR A 481 -3.48 14.46 -24.44
C TYR A 481 -4.64 14.80 -25.38
N HIS A 482 -5.81 14.19 -25.21
CA HIS A 482 -7.00 14.43 -26.04
C HIS A 482 -7.49 15.89 -25.94
N LYS A 483 -7.26 16.56 -24.80
CA LYS A 483 -7.58 17.99 -24.65
C LYS A 483 -6.61 18.89 -25.42
N LEU A 484 -5.34 18.50 -25.48
CA LEU A 484 -4.31 19.19 -26.27
C LEU A 484 -4.47 18.92 -27.78
N ARG A 485 -4.92 17.72 -28.15
CA ARG A 485 -5.17 17.25 -29.53
C ARG A 485 -6.64 16.82 -29.71
N LYS A 486 -7.53 17.80 -29.90
CA LYS A 486 -9.00 17.59 -29.99
C LYS A 486 -9.49 16.70 -31.14
N HIS A 487 -8.65 16.48 -32.16
CA HIS A 487 -8.98 15.67 -33.34
C HIS A 487 -8.12 14.40 -33.43
N ALA A 488 -7.52 13.99 -32.31
CA ALA A 488 -6.71 12.77 -32.27
C ALA A 488 -7.57 11.56 -32.66
N SER A 489 -7.06 10.76 -33.60
CA SER A 489 -7.71 9.49 -33.96
C SER A 489 -7.63 8.50 -32.80
N GLN A 490 -8.50 7.49 -32.77
CA GLN A 490 -8.45 6.44 -31.76
C GLN A 490 -7.10 5.70 -31.75
N TYR A 491 -6.51 5.50 -32.93
CA TYR A 491 -5.17 4.92 -33.07
C TYR A 491 -4.09 5.80 -32.42
N GLU A 492 -4.18 7.12 -32.60
CA GLU A 492 -3.27 8.09 -31.99
C GLU A 492 -3.40 8.09 -30.46
N LEU A 493 -4.62 8.07 -29.93
CA LEU A 493 -4.87 8.00 -28.48
C LEU A 493 -4.31 6.71 -27.86
N VAL A 494 -4.52 5.56 -28.50
CA VAL A 494 -3.98 4.27 -28.03
C VAL A 494 -2.45 4.27 -28.08
N THR A 495 -1.86 4.82 -29.14
CA THR A 495 -0.40 4.91 -29.29
C THR A 495 0.21 5.82 -28.23
N ALA A 496 -0.39 7.00 -27.99
CA ALA A 496 0.01 7.90 -26.93
C ALA A 496 -0.04 7.21 -25.56
N GLY A 497 -1.09 6.44 -25.29
CA GLY A 497 -1.22 5.66 -24.06
C GLY A 497 -0.10 4.65 -23.87
N ARG A 498 0.26 3.90 -24.91
CA ARG A 498 1.36 2.94 -24.88
C ARG A 498 2.71 3.61 -24.62
N VAL A 499 2.97 4.76 -25.24
CA VAL A 499 4.19 5.55 -24.99
C VAL A 499 4.25 6.05 -23.55
N CYS A 500 3.13 6.59 -23.02
CA CYS A 500 3.04 7.04 -21.63
C CYS A 500 3.35 5.90 -20.64
N THR A 501 2.83 4.69 -20.88
CA THR A 501 3.12 3.51 -20.05
C THR A 501 4.62 3.24 -19.91
N VAL A 502 5.38 3.27 -21.02
CA VAL A 502 6.84 3.06 -20.97
C VAL A 502 7.51 4.10 -20.10
N VAL A 503 7.17 5.38 -20.35
CA VAL A 503 7.75 6.50 -19.62
C VAL A 503 7.47 6.35 -18.13
N PHE A 504 6.24 6.00 -17.76
CA PHE A 504 5.84 5.81 -16.36
C PHE A 504 6.55 4.64 -15.70
N VAL A 505 6.73 3.51 -16.39
CA VAL A 505 7.51 2.38 -15.87
C VAL A 505 8.95 2.79 -15.61
N LEU A 506 9.60 3.47 -16.57
CA LEU A 506 10.99 3.91 -16.41
C LEU A 506 11.16 4.86 -15.23
N ILE A 507 10.24 5.81 -15.04
CA ILE A 507 10.21 6.69 -13.88
C ILE A 507 10.09 5.87 -12.59
N ALA A 508 9.13 4.94 -12.53
CA ALA A 508 8.90 4.13 -11.33
C ALA A 508 10.09 3.21 -11.00
N ILE A 509 10.76 2.62 -12.00
CA ILE A 509 11.96 1.79 -11.81
C ILE A 509 13.13 2.60 -11.21
N VAL A 510 13.31 3.86 -11.63
CA VAL A 510 14.37 4.72 -11.09
C VAL A 510 14.09 5.14 -9.64
N ILE A 511 12.82 5.34 -9.30
CA ILE A 511 12.39 5.70 -7.94
C ILE A 511 12.46 4.47 -7.01
N ALA A 512 12.02 3.30 -7.47
CA ALA A 512 11.82 2.10 -6.64
C ALA A 512 12.99 1.74 -5.71
N PRO A 513 14.26 1.62 -6.15
CA PRO A 513 15.37 1.29 -5.26
C PRO A 513 15.59 2.28 -4.11
N GLN A 514 15.15 3.53 -4.27
CA GLN A 514 15.31 4.58 -3.26
C GLN A 514 14.36 4.38 -2.07
N LEU A 515 13.29 3.59 -2.22
CA LEU A 515 12.30 3.33 -1.18
C LEU A 515 12.87 2.50 -0.02
N GLY A 516 13.99 1.81 -0.24
CA GLY A 516 14.76 1.20 0.85
C GLY A 516 15.40 2.20 1.80
N ASN A 517 15.29 3.52 1.56
CA ASN A 517 15.80 4.51 2.50
C ASN A 517 14.98 4.51 3.80
N PRO A 518 15.59 4.30 4.97
CA PRO A 518 14.80 4.13 6.20
C PRO A 518 14.10 5.41 6.69
N GLN A 519 14.47 6.58 6.15
CA GLN A 519 13.74 7.83 6.39
C GLN A 519 12.24 7.74 6.06
N PHE A 520 11.86 6.76 5.24
CA PHE A 520 10.48 6.53 4.82
C PHE A 520 9.68 5.67 5.80
N GLY A 521 10.31 5.06 6.82
CA GLY A 521 9.62 4.26 7.84
C GLY A 521 8.99 2.98 7.29
N GLY A 522 9.55 2.44 6.22
CA GLY A 522 9.02 1.30 5.46
C GLY A 522 8.11 1.71 4.29
N ILE A 523 7.91 0.78 3.36
CA ILE A 523 7.16 1.03 2.11
C ILE A 523 5.72 1.46 2.41
N PHE A 524 5.09 0.83 3.40
CA PHE A 524 3.71 1.13 3.74
C PHE A 524 3.55 2.58 4.22
N THR A 525 4.41 3.00 5.15
CA THR A 525 4.43 4.37 5.68
C THR A 525 4.68 5.38 4.57
N PHE A 526 5.61 5.10 3.66
CA PHE A 526 5.86 5.93 2.47
C PHE A 526 4.58 6.18 1.67
N ILE A 527 3.87 5.11 1.30
CA ILE A 527 2.64 5.20 0.50
C ILE A 527 1.63 6.10 1.22
N GLN A 528 1.38 5.83 2.51
CA GLN A 528 0.35 6.55 3.26
C GLN A 528 0.70 8.02 3.46
N GLU A 529 1.96 8.33 3.79
CA GLU A 529 2.41 9.72 3.96
C GLU A 529 2.27 10.55 2.68
N PHE A 530 2.64 9.99 1.52
CA PHE A 530 2.48 10.69 0.26
C PHE A 530 1.03 10.84 -0.15
N GLN A 531 0.17 9.87 0.16
CA GLN A 531 -1.27 10.01 -0.06
C GLN A 531 -1.87 11.19 0.72
N GLY A 532 -1.30 11.59 1.87
CA GLY A 532 -1.80 12.71 2.68
C GLY A 532 -1.77 14.05 1.96
N PHE A 533 -0.89 14.22 0.97
CA PHE A 533 -0.85 15.42 0.12
C PHE A 533 -2.08 15.55 -0.79
N ILE A 534 -2.81 14.47 -1.05
CA ILE A 534 -3.92 14.45 -2.02
C ILE A 534 -5.24 14.02 -1.41
N SER A 535 -5.24 12.90 -0.66
CA SER A 535 -6.47 12.23 -0.23
C SER A 535 -7.45 13.11 0.57
N PRO A 536 -7.01 13.96 1.52
CA PRO A 536 -7.96 14.77 2.29
C PRO A 536 -8.63 15.84 1.44
N GLY A 537 -7.87 16.51 0.56
CA GLY A 537 -8.41 17.53 -0.34
C GLY A 537 -9.39 16.95 -1.37
N ILE A 538 -9.04 15.82 -1.98
CA ILE A 538 -9.93 15.13 -2.94
C ILE A 538 -11.18 14.62 -2.24
N LEU A 539 -11.06 13.95 -1.09
CA LEU A 539 -12.23 13.47 -0.38
C LEU A 539 -13.17 14.62 0.03
N ALA A 540 -12.60 15.73 0.52
CA ALA A 540 -13.39 16.89 0.93
C ALA A 540 -14.22 17.44 -0.23
N ILE A 541 -13.62 17.71 -1.40
CA ILE A 541 -14.37 18.26 -2.54
C ILE A 541 -15.40 17.26 -3.11
N PHE A 542 -15.16 15.95 -3.01
CA PHE A 542 -16.13 14.96 -3.45
C PHE A 542 -17.34 14.91 -2.51
N LEU A 543 -17.11 14.81 -1.20
CA LEU A 543 -18.19 14.84 -0.22
C LEU A 543 -18.97 16.15 -0.29
N PHE A 544 -18.28 17.29 -0.39
CA PHE A 544 -18.93 18.59 -0.55
C PHE A 544 -19.73 18.68 -1.86
N GLY A 545 -19.21 18.10 -2.93
CA GLY A 545 -19.86 18.05 -4.23
C GLY A 545 -21.14 17.22 -4.24
N LEU A 546 -21.15 16.12 -3.49
CA LEU A 546 -22.28 15.20 -3.34
C LEU A 546 -23.33 15.70 -2.34
N LEU A 547 -22.92 16.35 -1.25
CA LEU A 547 -23.81 16.71 -0.14
C LEU A 547 -24.29 18.17 -0.20
N VAL A 548 -23.50 19.07 -0.77
CA VAL A 548 -23.80 20.51 -0.81
C VAL A 548 -24.11 20.94 -2.23
N HIS A 549 -25.37 20.79 -2.64
CA HIS A 549 -25.79 20.99 -4.02
C HIS A 549 -25.60 22.42 -4.56
N ARG A 550 -25.54 23.43 -3.68
CA ARG A 550 -25.30 24.84 -4.03
C ARG A 550 -23.84 25.28 -3.89
N ALA A 551 -22.90 24.36 -3.67
CA ALA A 551 -21.48 24.73 -3.53
C ALA A 551 -20.94 25.37 -4.82
N PRO A 552 -20.27 26.53 -4.74
CA PRO A 552 -19.68 27.22 -5.89
C PRO A 552 -18.65 26.38 -6.63
N ARG A 553 -18.52 26.62 -7.93
CA ARG A 553 -17.56 25.87 -8.78
C ARG A 553 -16.10 26.01 -8.32
N ILE A 554 -15.73 27.12 -7.69
CA ILE A 554 -14.37 27.40 -7.23
C ILE A 554 -13.93 26.49 -6.05
N VAL A 555 -14.89 25.96 -5.28
CA VAL A 555 -14.65 25.07 -4.13
C VAL A 555 -13.82 23.84 -4.54
N GLY A 556 -14.11 23.27 -5.71
CA GLY A 556 -13.36 22.13 -6.23
C GLY A 556 -11.87 22.44 -6.42
N THR A 557 -11.54 23.58 -7.01
CA THR A 557 -10.15 24.02 -7.21
C THR A 557 -9.47 24.36 -5.89
N VAL A 558 -10.15 25.08 -5.01
CA VAL A 558 -9.60 25.49 -3.70
C VAL A 558 -9.22 24.27 -2.87
N GLY A 559 -10.09 23.26 -2.77
CA GLY A 559 -9.78 22.06 -2.00
C GLY A 559 -8.57 21.27 -2.54
N LEU A 560 -8.43 21.19 -3.88
CA LEU A 560 -7.30 20.51 -4.53
C LEU A 560 -5.96 21.22 -4.30
N VAL A 561 -5.95 22.55 -4.31
CA VAL A 561 -4.72 23.34 -4.17
C VAL A 561 -4.35 23.55 -2.70
N LEU A 562 -5.35 23.77 -1.85
CA LEU A 562 -5.14 24.05 -0.43
C LEU A 562 -4.56 22.85 0.31
N ASN A 563 -5.01 21.63 0.01
CA ASN A 563 -4.59 20.45 0.77
C ASN A 563 -3.09 20.14 0.68
N PRO A 564 -2.45 20.06 -0.50
CA PRO A 564 -1.01 19.85 -0.59
C PRO A 564 -0.20 20.89 0.19
N ILE A 565 -0.65 22.16 0.17
CA ILE A 565 0.00 23.27 0.88
C ILE A 565 -0.13 23.08 2.40
N LEU A 566 -1.32 22.77 2.90
CA LEU A 566 -1.55 22.50 4.32
C LEU A 566 -0.76 21.29 4.80
N TYR A 567 -0.79 20.20 4.04
CA TYR A 567 -0.08 18.99 4.42
C TYR A 567 1.44 19.20 4.42
N ALA A 568 1.99 19.93 3.44
CA ALA A 568 3.39 20.34 3.43
C ALA A 568 3.74 21.22 4.65
N ALA A 569 2.89 22.21 4.96
CA ALA A 569 3.04 23.08 6.12
C ALA A 569 3.10 22.27 7.42
N PHE A 570 2.14 21.37 7.64
CA PHE A 570 2.08 20.53 8.84
C PHE A 570 3.21 19.51 8.93
N LYS A 571 3.62 18.92 7.82
CA LYS A 571 4.69 17.92 7.78
C LYS A 571 6.06 18.54 8.05
N TRP A 572 6.33 19.76 7.60
CA TRP A 572 7.69 20.31 7.59
C TRP A 572 7.89 21.55 8.44
N PHE A 573 6.88 22.41 8.59
CA PHE A 573 7.07 23.77 9.08
C PHE A 573 6.37 24.07 10.41
N VAL A 574 5.23 23.45 10.73
CA VAL A 574 4.46 23.75 11.95
C VAL A 574 5.01 22.95 13.15
N PRO A 575 5.63 23.62 14.16
CA PRO A 575 6.10 22.95 15.37
C PRO A 575 4.93 22.29 16.12
N GLY A 576 5.18 21.13 16.72
CA GLY A 576 4.15 20.32 17.39
C GLY A 576 3.41 19.38 16.45
N VAL A 577 2.86 19.87 15.32
CA VAL A 577 2.09 19.06 14.35
C VAL A 577 3.00 18.19 13.47
N LYS A 578 4.23 18.64 13.22
CA LYS A 578 5.26 17.88 12.49
C LYS A 578 5.50 16.47 13.04
N ASN A 579 5.37 16.30 14.36
CA ASN A 579 5.62 15.02 15.03
C ASN A 579 4.35 14.20 15.26
N TRP A 580 3.18 14.68 14.82
CA TRP A 580 1.94 13.91 14.93
C TRP A 580 1.99 12.67 14.02
N ALA A 581 1.08 11.73 14.26
CA ALA A 581 0.83 10.68 13.27
C ALA A 581 0.32 11.31 11.98
N PHE A 582 0.70 10.74 10.83
CA PHE A 582 0.29 11.27 9.53
C PHE A 582 -1.23 11.22 9.33
N LEU A 583 -1.91 10.25 9.94
CA LEU A 583 -3.37 10.16 9.89
C LEU A 583 -4.05 11.32 10.63
N ASP A 584 -3.50 11.76 11.75
CA ASP A 584 -4.02 12.95 12.46
C ASP A 584 -3.75 14.22 11.65
N ARG A 585 -2.59 14.33 10.97
CA ARG A 585 -2.34 15.41 10.00
C ARG A 585 -3.36 15.41 8.87
N MET A 586 -3.69 14.24 8.32
CA MET A 586 -4.72 14.12 7.29
C MET A 586 -6.09 14.58 7.81
N ALA A 587 -6.47 14.17 9.03
CA ALA A 587 -7.72 14.60 9.66
C ALA A 587 -7.79 16.12 9.82
N LEU A 588 -6.70 16.74 10.28
CA LEU A 588 -6.60 18.19 10.42
C LEU A 588 -6.72 18.90 9.06
N CYS A 589 -5.98 18.44 8.04
CA CYS A 589 -6.11 18.96 6.68
C CYS A 589 -7.54 18.86 6.14
N PHE A 590 -8.17 17.69 6.29
CA PHE A 590 -9.54 17.44 5.87
C PHE A 590 -10.52 18.42 6.53
N GLY A 591 -10.43 18.58 7.86
CA GLY A 591 -11.27 19.49 8.63
C GLY A 591 -11.10 20.95 8.19
N ILE A 592 -9.86 21.42 8.03
CA ILE A 592 -9.58 22.80 7.59
C ILE A 592 -10.12 23.03 6.17
N VAL A 593 -9.91 22.08 5.25
CA VAL A 593 -10.45 22.18 3.90
C VAL A 593 -11.97 22.30 3.97
N LEU A 594 -12.67 21.41 4.68
CA LEU A 594 -14.13 21.48 4.82
C LEU A 594 -14.63 22.82 5.38
N VAL A 595 -13.95 23.38 6.38
CA VAL A 595 -14.29 24.71 6.94
C VAL A 595 -14.14 25.79 5.88
N VAL A 596 -13.03 25.83 5.14
CA VAL A 596 -12.80 26.81 4.08
C VAL A 596 -13.86 26.68 2.97
N LEU A 597 -14.15 25.46 2.53
CA LEU A 597 -15.19 25.19 1.52
C LEU A 597 -16.58 25.64 1.98
N THR A 598 -16.89 25.42 3.26
CA THR A 598 -18.15 25.85 3.90
C THR A 598 -18.24 27.37 3.92
N ILE A 599 -17.20 28.07 4.38
CA ILE A 599 -17.16 29.54 4.42
C ILE A 599 -17.37 30.12 3.02
N ILE A 600 -16.65 29.64 2.00
CA ILE A 600 -16.81 30.09 0.62
C ILE A 600 -18.26 29.91 0.14
N THR A 601 -18.87 28.77 0.47
CA THR A 601 -20.23 28.44 0.07
C THR A 601 -21.28 29.30 0.78
N LEU A 602 -21.09 29.60 2.07
CA LEU A 602 -21.99 30.50 2.80
C LEU A 602 -21.90 31.94 2.30
N LEU A 603 -20.71 32.40 1.90
CA LEU A 603 -20.49 33.75 1.39
C LEU A 603 -21.01 33.96 -0.04
N LYS A 604 -20.91 32.94 -0.90
CA LYS A 604 -21.26 33.05 -2.33
C LYS A 604 -21.96 31.80 -2.86
N PRO A 605 -23.10 31.35 -2.32
CA PRO A 605 -23.76 30.13 -2.78
C PRO A 605 -24.21 30.24 -4.23
N LEU A 606 -24.25 29.13 -4.97
CA LEU A 606 -24.86 29.12 -6.30
C LEU A 606 -26.37 29.40 -6.20
N PRO A 607 -26.94 30.23 -7.09
CA PRO A 607 -28.38 30.48 -7.11
C PRO A 607 -29.21 29.22 -7.30
N GLN A 608 -28.71 28.30 -8.15
CA GLN A 608 -29.36 27.03 -8.44
C GLN A 608 -28.42 25.86 -8.14
N PRO A 609 -28.96 24.71 -7.70
CA PRO A 609 -28.22 23.46 -7.60
C PRO A 609 -27.55 23.06 -8.92
N VAL A 610 -26.40 22.38 -8.85
CA VAL A 610 -25.79 21.77 -10.03
C VAL A 610 -26.44 20.40 -10.27
N ASP A 611 -27.11 20.26 -11.40
CA ASP A 611 -27.64 18.97 -11.86
C ASP A 611 -26.53 18.14 -12.52
N LEU A 612 -26.33 16.92 -12.00
CA LEU A 612 -25.41 15.96 -12.60
C LEU A 612 -26.07 15.29 -13.82
N PRO A 613 -25.30 14.92 -14.85
CA PRO A 613 -25.83 14.15 -15.97
C PRO A 613 -26.48 12.85 -15.49
N VAL A 614 -27.47 12.36 -16.24
CA VAL A 614 -28.17 11.11 -15.94
C VAL A 614 -28.05 10.20 -17.14
N ASN A 615 -27.56 8.98 -16.91
CA ASN A 615 -27.51 7.92 -17.89
C ASN A 615 -28.82 7.09 -17.81
N PRO A 616 -29.76 7.28 -18.76
CA PRO A 616 -31.05 6.58 -18.71
C PRO A 616 -30.93 5.07 -18.98
N ALA A 617 -29.83 4.61 -19.57
CA ALA A 617 -29.61 3.20 -19.87
C ALA A 617 -29.12 2.39 -18.64
N MET A 618 -28.81 3.05 -17.53
CA MET A 618 -28.30 2.39 -16.33
C MET A 618 -29.44 1.98 -15.38
N ASP A 619 -29.55 0.69 -15.07
CA ASP A 619 -30.44 0.23 -14.01
C ASP A 619 -29.88 0.63 -12.63
N ILE A 620 -30.59 1.55 -11.98
CA ILE A 620 -30.27 2.11 -10.66
C ILE A 620 -31.02 1.42 -9.51
N THR A 621 -31.62 0.26 -9.75
CA THR A 621 -32.30 -0.52 -8.70
C THR A 621 -31.26 -1.05 -7.69
N GLN A 622 -31.48 -0.78 -6.40
CA GLN A 622 -30.56 -1.21 -5.34
C GLN A 622 -30.79 -2.66 -4.89
N SER A 623 -29.72 -3.34 -4.49
CA SER A 623 -29.79 -4.70 -3.96
C SER A 623 -30.06 -4.73 -2.45
N LYS A 624 -31.27 -5.16 -2.06
CA LYS A 624 -31.63 -5.42 -0.65
C LYS A 624 -30.79 -6.54 -0.03
N GLY A 625 -30.35 -7.52 -0.83
CA GLY A 625 -29.49 -8.61 -0.39
C GLY A 625 -28.09 -8.12 -0.04
N ALA A 626 -27.48 -7.32 -0.92
CA ALA A 626 -26.19 -6.70 -0.67
C ALA A 626 -26.23 -5.79 0.58
N LYS A 627 -27.33 -5.05 0.79
CA LYS A 627 -27.48 -4.18 1.97
C LYS A 627 -27.47 -4.98 3.27
N ARG A 628 -28.24 -6.08 3.33
CA ARG A 628 -28.27 -6.98 4.50
C ARG A 628 -26.90 -7.63 4.75
N PHE A 629 -26.24 -8.11 3.70
CA PHE A 629 -24.91 -8.71 3.83
C PHE A 629 -23.86 -7.67 4.24
N GLY A 630 -23.96 -6.42 3.78
CA GLY A 630 -23.09 -5.33 4.21
C GLY A 630 -23.20 -5.04 5.71
N LEU A 631 -24.39 -5.12 6.29
CA LEU A 631 -24.57 -5.00 7.75
C LEU A 631 -23.87 -6.15 8.51
N VAL A 632 -23.88 -7.37 7.96
CA VAL A 632 -23.14 -8.50 8.52
C VAL A 632 -21.64 -8.24 8.49
N VAL A 633 -21.10 -7.71 7.39
CA VAL A 633 -19.68 -7.33 7.28
C VAL A 633 -19.30 -6.30 8.34
N VAL A 634 -20.13 -5.27 8.55
CA VAL A 634 -19.90 -4.27 9.60
C VAL A 634 -19.91 -4.92 10.99
N ALA A 635 -20.87 -5.79 11.29
CA ALA A 635 -20.95 -6.50 12.58
C ALA A 635 -19.73 -7.40 12.82
N LEU A 636 -19.27 -8.14 11.80
CA LEU A 636 -18.07 -8.96 11.87
C LEU A 636 -16.82 -8.10 12.10
N THR A 637 -16.76 -6.92 11.48
CA THR A 637 -15.64 -5.98 11.70
C THR A 637 -15.59 -5.54 13.16
N VAL A 638 -16.74 -5.16 13.75
CA VAL A 638 -16.82 -4.78 15.16
C VAL A 638 -16.42 -5.96 16.07
N ALA A 639 -16.87 -7.17 15.77
CA ALA A 639 -16.48 -8.36 16.53
C ALA A 639 -14.96 -8.59 16.51
N LEU A 640 -14.30 -8.38 15.37
CA LEU A 640 -12.84 -8.49 15.24
C LEU A 640 -12.11 -7.43 16.09
N TYR A 641 -12.59 -6.19 16.15
CA TYR A 641 -12.05 -5.18 17.05
C TYR A 641 -12.22 -5.53 18.53
N ILE A 642 -13.31 -6.21 18.91
CA ILE A 642 -13.55 -6.68 20.28
C ILE A 642 -12.59 -7.83 20.63
N ILE A 643 -12.35 -8.76 19.71
CA ILE A 643 -11.44 -9.91 19.92
C ILE A 643 -10.00 -9.45 20.15
N PHE A 644 -9.57 -8.41 19.45
CA PHE A 644 -8.22 -7.87 19.49
C PHE A 644 -8.15 -6.51 20.20
N TRP A 645 -9.01 -6.26 21.18
CA TRP A 645 -9.09 -4.97 21.87
C TRP A 645 -7.84 -4.70 22.71
#